data_AF-A0A6N7W887-F1
#
_entry.id   AF-A0A6N7W887-F1
#
_cell.length_a   1.000
_cell.length_b   1.000
_cell.length_c   1.000
_cell.angle_alpha   90.00
_cell.angle_beta   90.00
_cell.angle_gamma   90.00
#
_symmetry.space_group_name_H-M   'P 1'
#
loop_
_entity.id
_entity.type
_entity.pdbx_description
1 polymer ?
#
loop_
_entity_poly.entity_id
_entity_poly.type
_entity_poly.pdbx_seq_one_letter_code
_entity_poly.pdbx_strand_id
1 'polypeptide(L)'
;MKCLVLAGGRGDRLWPLSRKNYPKQFISIQKDHSIFQETIARNIPFCDEFIIVTNKEYQFIVENQMKAFQGITYRLVLEEVGRKTTAAIVLSCLQFPFSELMFVVASDHLIDGPTYKDDVTKAAELAKEGWLITFGMDIRKPETRFGYIRCQGEDVVSFIEKPDAQTAASYFQAGDYLINSGMFLFRVGTLIQEIRKFYPWLYNSCEAAFYMRKVKGRHTFYPAGVLEGIQAVPIEKSVFEKTGKGKVIHSSFQWQDIGSLEDLSLTGIQRDESNQIVYESRNTTVLNQSARQIVVANNLEDITIINTEDAVYVGRTGESEKLKDIMRENPEEQHYFDQGRVIYKPWGTYELLNVNPMYVVRKVVVTEGKTIYAHQHAHRTEHWILVCGRARIILEGEEGEYGANDSIEVPRNTTHQISNIGNEPLVFMEISTGTMVEERDLISIRSRDLTEAELGYQTEPFVRLLPAFKDYLWGGTRLRDIYGKKCDYEIIAESWELSAHKEGQSIVASGRHKGLLFSEYLDRIGKEGWGWKCQPLERFPLLVKLIDARENLSVQVHPDDAYALEKENEYGKNEMWYILQCEPDSCIYCGFRRDVTREEVEQAVRDDTILSLLNRVPIRQGEAFFIPAGTVHAIGRGSLICEIQQSSNCTYRLYDYNRKDKYGNYRELHLDKALAVMDYNRYEVQRFDSETIETPAYVCHILSRCKYFECISCRLHGTYQLEGDGNSFYSVLCVQGEASLRCGEGGNGAELAMKAGDSVFIPAGERKFLLEGDGELIITHI
;
A
#
# COMPACT_ATOMS: atom_id res chain seq x y z
N MET A 1 2.51 13.12 -4.24
CA MET A 1 1.12 12.87 -3.77
C MET A 1 0.72 11.40 -3.94
N LYS A 2 -0.36 10.98 -3.29
CA LYS A 2 -0.90 9.62 -3.32
C LYS A 2 -2.12 9.50 -4.25
N CYS A 3 -2.28 8.38 -4.95
CA CYS A 3 -3.46 8.10 -5.79
C CYS A 3 -4.39 7.09 -5.12
N LEU A 4 -5.62 7.49 -4.79
CA LEU A 4 -6.66 6.57 -4.35
C LEU A 4 -7.48 6.10 -5.55
N VAL A 5 -7.40 4.81 -5.89
CA VAL A 5 -8.16 4.20 -6.97
C VAL A 5 -9.36 3.46 -6.40
N LEU A 6 -10.56 3.94 -6.70
CA LEU A 6 -11.81 3.30 -6.32
C LEU A 6 -12.18 2.24 -7.36
N ALA A 7 -11.85 0.98 -7.06
CA ALA A 7 -12.09 -0.19 -7.91
C ALA A 7 -13.31 -1.00 -7.47
N GLY A 8 -14.44 -0.31 -7.32
CA GLY A 8 -15.72 -0.90 -6.90
C GLY A 8 -16.71 -1.12 -8.05
N GLY A 9 -17.63 -2.07 -7.86
CA GLY A 9 -18.76 -2.33 -8.76
C GLY A 9 -18.63 -3.64 -9.54
N ARG A 10 -19.74 -4.39 -9.66
CA ARG A 10 -19.79 -5.67 -10.41
C ARG A 10 -19.85 -5.48 -11.92
N GLY A 11 -20.56 -4.44 -12.36
CA GLY A 11 -20.69 -4.11 -13.77
C GLY A 11 -21.77 -4.89 -14.52
N ASP A 12 -22.78 -5.45 -13.86
CA ASP A 12 -23.82 -6.33 -14.45
C ASP A 12 -24.39 -5.89 -15.81
N ARG A 13 -24.44 -4.57 -16.08
CA ARG A 13 -24.90 -3.97 -17.35
C ARG A 13 -23.95 -4.15 -18.53
N LEU A 14 -22.75 -4.68 -18.28
CA LEU A 14 -21.71 -4.95 -19.27
C LEU A 14 -21.57 -6.45 -19.56
N TRP A 15 -22.46 -7.30 -19.05
CA TRP A 15 -22.50 -8.70 -19.44
C TRP A 15 -22.73 -8.79 -20.97
N PRO A 16 -22.01 -9.65 -21.72
CA PRO A 16 -21.15 -10.75 -21.27
C PRO A 16 -19.66 -10.39 -21.16
N LEU A 17 -19.28 -9.11 -21.13
CA LEU A 17 -17.88 -8.72 -20.89
C LEU A 17 -17.51 -8.77 -19.41
N SER A 18 -18.45 -8.41 -18.53
CA SER A 18 -18.30 -8.51 -17.08
C SER A 18 -18.91 -9.78 -16.51
N ARG A 19 -18.38 -10.22 -15.37
CA ARG A 19 -18.95 -11.28 -14.52
C ARG A 19 -18.88 -10.84 -13.06
N LYS A 20 -19.64 -11.49 -12.19
CA LYS A 20 -19.54 -11.24 -10.73
C LYS A 20 -18.11 -11.42 -10.22
N ASN A 21 -17.40 -12.44 -10.70
CA ASN A 21 -16.00 -12.71 -10.38
C ASN A 21 -14.97 -12.00 -11.28
N TYR A 22 -15.42 -11.23 -12.27
CA TYR A 22 -14.56 -10.45 -13.17
C TYR A 22 -15.25 -9.11 -13.52
N PRO A 23 -15.20 -8.14 -12.59
CA PRO A 23 -15.97 -6.91 -12.72
C PRO A 23 -15.42 -5.96 -13.77
N LYS A 24 -16.25 -4.96 -14.12
CA LYS A 24 -16.09 -4.11 -15.31
C LYS A 24 -14.72 -3.42 -15.47
N GLN A 25 -14.13 -2.97 -14.37
CA GLN A 25 -12.87 -2.23 -14.36
C GLN A 25 -11.68 -3.07 -14.85
N PHE A 26 -11.79 -4.40 -14.79
CA PHE A 26 -10.73 -5.31 -15.21
C PHE A 26 -10.88 -5.79 -16.65
N ILE A 27 -11.97 -5.43 -17.34
CA ILE A 27 -12.18 -5.78 -18.74
C ILE A 27 -11.11 -5.10 -19.59
N SER A 28 -10.45 -5.88 -20.44
CA SER A 28 -9.50 -5.35 -21.43
C SER A 28 -10.28 -4.58 -22.49
N ILE A 29 -10.01 -3.27 -22.54
CA ILE A 29 -10.74 -2.34 -23.40
C ILE A 29 -9.91 -1.91 -24.61
N GLN A 30 -8.63 -1.59 -24.41
CA GLN A 30 -7.70 -1.10 -25.44
C GLN A 30 -6.43 -1.96 -25.48
N LYS A 31 -6.00 -2.42 -26.66
CA LYS A 31 -4.66 -3.00 -26.91
C LYS A 31 -4.09 -3.85 -25.76
N ASP A 32 -4.88 -4.83 -25.32
CA ASP A 32 -4.58 -5.79 -24.24
C ASP A 32 -4.61 -5.28 -22.78
N HIS A 33 -4.82 -3.98 -22.53
CA HIS A 33 -4.91 -3.41 -21.18
C HIS A 33 -6.36 -3.22 -20.70
N SER A 34 -6.56 -3.35 -19.38
CA SER A 34 -7.82 -3.05 -18.72
C SER A 34 -8.03 -1.55 -18.45
N ILE A 35 -9.28 -1.13 -18.23
CA ILE A 35 -9.57 0.26 -17.80
C ILE A 35 -8.83 0.60 -16.50
N PHE A 36 -8.74 -0.37 -15.60
CA PHE A 36 -7.97 -0.26 -14.36
C PHE A 36 -6.49 0.01 -14.66
N GLN A 37 -5.85 -0.77 -15.55
CA GLN A 37 -4.45 -0.58 -15.92
C GLN A 37 -4.21 0.77 -16.61
N GLU A 38 -5.11 1.20 -17.49
CA GLU A 38 -5.05 2.54 -18.10
C GLU A 38 -5.16 3.65 -17.05
N THR A 39 -6.01 3.47 -16.04
CA THR A 39 -6.12 4.40 -14.90
C THR A 39 -4.83 4.46 -14.09
N ILE A 40 -4.18 3.32 -13.83
CA ILE A 40 -2.89 3.30 -13.15
C ILE A 40 -1.83 4.00 -14.01
N ALA A 41 -1.65 3.59 -15.27
CA ALA A 41 -0.64 4.08 -16.19
C ALA A 41 -0.68 5.61 -16.34
N ARG A 42 -1.88 6.15 -16.54
CA ARG A 42 -2.12 7.59 -16.68
C ARG A 42 -1.76 8.41 -15.44
N ASN A 43 -1.78 7.79 -14.27
CA ASN A 43 -1.53 8.46 -12.99
C ASN A 43 -0.13 8.27 -12.41
N ILE A 44 0.70 7.40 -13.02
CA ILE A 44 2.10 7.18 -12.62
C ILE A 44 2.91 8.49 -12.51
N PRO A 45 2.80 9.45 -13.47
CA PRO A 45 3.64 10.65 -13.42
C PRO A 45 3.36 11.58 -12.23
N PHE A 46 2.23 11.42 -11.55
CA PHE A 46 1.77 12.34 -10.52
C PHE A 46 1.88 11.78 -9.10
N CYS A 47 2.01 10.45 -8.97
CA CYS A 47 1.81 9.77 -7.70
C CYS A 47 2.98 8.86 -7.36
N ASP A 48 3.41 8.89 -6.10
CA ASP A 48 4.51 8.04 -5.60
C ASP A 48 4.01 6.68 -5.07
N GLU A 49 2.71 6.56 -4.79
CA GLU A 49 2.07 5.35 -4.29
C GLU A 49 0.58 5.32 -4.64
N PHE A 50 0.08 4.14 -5.00
CA PHE A 50 -1.33 3.88 -5.29
C PHE A 50 -2.03 3.17 -4.11
N ILE A 51 -3.22 3.60 -3.75
CA ILE A 51 -4.08 2.99 -2.74
C ILE A 51 -5.32 2.52 -3.46
N ILE A 52 -5.41 1.22 -3.68
CA ILE A 52 -6.50 0.63 -4.47
C ILE A 52 -7.54 0.08 -3.50
N VAL A 53 -8.72 0.68 -3.49
CA VAL A 53 -9.86 0.21 -2.69
C VAL A 53 -10.71 -0.71 -3.56
N THR A 54 -10.90 -1.95 -3.13
CA THR A 54 -11.67 -2.94 -3.88
C THR A 54 -12.35 -3.94 -2.96
N ASN A 55 -13.29 -4.72 -3.51
CA ASN A 55 -13.84 -5.85 -2.77
C ASN A 55 -12.77 -6.94 -2.57
N LYS A 56 -12.75 -7.59 -1.41
CA LYS A 56 -11.84 -8.70 -1.10
C LYS A 56 -11.86 -9.81 -2.15
N GLU A 57 -13.00 -10.08 -2.78
CA GLU A 57 -13.13 -11.07 -3.86
C GLU A 57 -12.26 -10.73 -5.09
N TYR A 58 -11.90 -9.46 -5.28
CA TYR A 58 -11.13 -8.98 -6.43
C TYR A 58 -9.64 -8.80 -6.15
N GLN A 59 -9.19 -9.13 -4.93
CA GLN A 59 -7.79 -8.96 -4.51
C GLN A 59 -6.81 -9.51 -5.55
N PHE A 60 -6.97 -10.78 -5.93
CA PHE A 60 -6.03 -11.44 -6.83
C PHE A 60 -6.11 -10.92 -8.27
N ILE A 61 -7.25 -10.38 -8.70
CA ILE A 61 -7.37 -9.75 -10.02
C ILE A 61 -6.52 -8.50 -10.07
N VAL A 62 -6.65 -7.63 -9.05
CA VAL A 62 -5.86 -6.41 -8.91
C VAL A 62 -4.38 -6.74 -8.83
N GLU A 63 -3.97 -7.66 -7.95
CA GLU A 63 -2.56 -8.02 -7.79
C GLU A 63 -1.95 -8.55 -9.09
N ASN A 64 -2.69 -9.38 -9.84
CA ASN A 64 -2.21 -9.88 -11.13
C ASN A 64 -2.11 -8.76 -12.18
N GLN A 65 -3.09 -7.86 -12.28
CA GLN A 65 -3.02 -6.75 -13.24
C GLN A 65 -1.93 -5.72 -12.90
N MET A 66 -1.62 -5.54 -11.61
CA MET A 66 -0.53 -4.66 -11.16
C MET A 66 0.87 -5.19 -11.53
N LYS A 67 1.03 -6.49 -11.83
CA LYS A 67 2.32 -7.07 -12.27
C LYS A 67 2.81 -6.51 -13.61
N ALA A 68 1.90 -5.96 -14.42
CA ALA A 68 2.27 -5.29 -15.66
C ALA A 68 3.17 -4.05 -15.41
N PHE A 69 3.21 -3.54 -14.17
CA PHE A 69 4.00 -2.38 -13.80
C PHE A 69 5.17 -2.75 -12.90
N GLN A 70 6.39 -2.38 -13.33
CA GLN A 70 7.60 -2.58 -12.55
C GLN A 70 7.92 -1.35 -11.70
N GLY A 71 8.30 -1.58 -10.44
CA GLY A 71 8.78 -0.52 -9.53
C GLY A 71 7.71 0.44 -9.02
N ILE A 72 6.42 0.14 -9.21
CA ILE A 72 5.30 0.91 -8.64
C ILE A 72 5.00 0.42 -7.23
N THR A 73 4.91 1.35 -6.28
CA THR A 73 4.42 1.08 -4.93
C THR A 73 2.90 1.19 -4.87
N TYR A 74 2.25 0.18 -4.29
CA TYR A 74 0.80 0.22 -4.05
C TYR A 74 0.40 -0.53 -2.78
N ARG A 75 -0.77 -0.17 -2.25
CA ARG A 75 -1.48 -0.87 -1.16
C ARG A 75 -2.88 -1.24 -1.59
N LEU A 76 -3.40 -2.33 -1.02
CA LEU A 76 -4.80 -2.69 -1.20
C LEU A 76 -5.59 -2.44 0.07
N VAL A 77 -6.73 -1.77 -0.09
CA VAL A 77 -7.77 -1.68 0.93
C VAL A 77 -8.90 -2.59 0.49
N LEU A 78 -9.07 -3.69 1.22
CA LEU A 78 -9.97 -4.79 0.87
C LEU A 78 -11.21 -4.75 1.76
N GLU A 79 -12.34 -4.46 1.14
CA GLU A 79 -13.65 -4.41 1.78
C GLU A 79 -14.41 -5.72 1.55
N GLU A 80 -14.94 -6.35 2.60
CA GLU A 80 -15.87 -7.49 2.42
C GLU A 80 -17.27 -7.03 2.04
N VAL A 81 -17.64 -5.80 2.42
CA VAL A 81 -18.95 -5.19 2.12
C VAL A 81 -18.74 -3.74 1.69
N GLY A 82 -19.20 -3.38 0.50
CA GLY A 82 -19.04 -2.01 0.00
C GLY A 82 -19.91 -0.99 0.74
N ARG A 83 -19.33 0.15 1.12
CA ARG A 83 -20.00 1.24 1.87
C ARG A 83 -20.02 2.58 1.13
N LYS A 84 -20.09 2.52 -0.21
CA LYS A 84 -20.00 3.69 -1.11
C LYS A 84 -18.66 4.43 -0.92
N THR A 85 -18.50 5.58 -1.56
CA THR A 85 -17.19 6.23 -1.73
C THR A 85 -16.69 6.93 -0.47
N THR A 86 -17.54 7.48 0.40
CA THR A 86 -17.07 8.23 1.59
C THR A 86 -16.25 7.35 2.53
N ALA A 87 -16.76 6.17 2.89
CA ALA A 87 -16.09 5.27 3.83
C ALA A 87 -14.74 4.79 3.28
N ALA A 88 -14.72 4.36 2.01
CA ALA A 88 -13.52 3.96 1.29
C ALA A 88 -12.42 5.05 1.32
N ILE A 89 -12.81 6.29 1.04
CA ILE A 89 -11.89 7.44 1.03
C ILE A 89 -11.40 7.76 2.44
N VAL A 90 -12.29 7.84 3.44
CA VAL A 90 -11.93 8.17 4.83
C VAL A 90 -11.01 7.11 5.44
N LEU A 91 -11.34 5.83 5.32
CA LEU A 91 -10.51 4.72 5.83
C LEU A 91 -9.12 4.69 5.20
N SER A 92 -9.02 5.09 3.94
CA SER A 92 -7.73 5.23 3.25
C SER A 92 -6.96 6.46 3.73
N CYS A 93 -7.63 7.60 3.88
CA CYS A 93 -7.05 8.85 4.39
C CYS A 93 -6.46 8.70 5.79
N LEU A 94 -7.08 7.91 6.67
CA LEU A 94 -6.59 7.66 8.04
C LEU A 94 -5.22 6.96 8.09
N GLN A 95 -4.73 6.40 6.97
CA GLN A 95 -3.40 5.80 6.88
C GLN A 95 -2.28 6.82 6.61
N PHE A 96 -2.62 8.07 6.30
CA PHE A 96 -1.67 9.08 5.84
C PHE A 96 -1.67 10.33 6.73
N PRO A 97 -0.56 11.09 6.74
CA PRO A 97 -0.51 12.34 7.47
C PRO A 97 -1.47 13.40 6.90
N PHE A 98 -1.88 14.36 7.73
CA PHE A 98 -2.87 15.37 7.35
C PHE A 98 -2.39 16.38 6.30
N SER A 99 -1.09 16.47 6.00
CA SER A 99 -0.57 17.27 4.88
C SER A 99 -0.60 16.53 3.55
N GLU A 100 -0.75 15.20 3.56
CA GLU A 100 -0.70 14.39 2.35
C GLU A 100 -1.78 14.82 1.35
N LEU A 101 -1.42 14.83 0.07
CA LEU A 101 -2.35 15.07 -1.01
C LEU A 101 -2.88 13.72 -1.50
N MET A 102 -4.20 13.61 -1.55
CA MET A 102 -4.91 12.44 -2.04
C MET A 102 -5.60 12.80 -3.35
N PHE A 103 -5.22 12.13 -4.44
CA PHE A 103 -5.93 12.19 -5.70
C PHE A 103 -6.83 10.97 -5.85
N VAL A 104 -8.15 11.17 -5.78
CA VAL A 104 -9.16 10.12 -5.89
C VAL A 104 -9.61 10.00 -7.34
N VAL A 105 -9.50 8.78 -7.88
CA VAL A 105 -9.94 8.44 -9.24
C VAL A 105 -10.78 7.16 -9.22
N ALA A 106 -11.72 7.07 -10.15
CA ALA A 106 -12.47 5.84 -10.39
C ALA A 106 -11.74 4.97 -11.43
N SER A 107 -11.79 3.65 -11.28
CA SER A 107 -11.08 2.70 -12.17
C SER A 107 -11.81 2.37 -13.48
N ASP A 108 -12.99 2.95 -13.68
CA ASP A 108 -13.94 2.66 -14.75
C ASP A 108 -14.17 3.86 -15.68
N HIS A 109 -13.31 4.88 -15.60
CA HIS A 109 -13.33 6.03 -16.51
C HIS A 109 -12.30 5.86 -17.64
N LEU A 110 -12.75 6.03 -18.88
CA LEU A 110 -11.86 6.27 -20.01
C LEU A 110 -11.61 7.77 -20.13
N ILE A 111 -10.33 8.13 -20.13
CA ILE A 111 -9.89 9.51 -20.24
C ILE A 111 -8.75 9.58 -21.24
N ASP A 112 -8.86 10.50 -22.18
CA ASP A 112 -7.83 10.77 -23.19
C ASP A 112 -7.73 12.28 -23.46
N GLY A 113 -6.55 12.75 -23.84
CA GLY A 113 -6.30 14.14 -24.22
C GLY A 113 -5.15 14.80 -23.45
N PRO A 114 -4.48 15.76 -24.08
CA PRO A 114 -3.22 16.31 -23.57
C PRO A 114 -3.37 17.17 -22.31
N THR A 115 -4.56 17.71 -22.03
CA THR A 115 -4.78 18.66 -20.92
C THR A 115 -4.89 17.98 -19.55
N TYR A 116 -5.08 16.65 -19.48
CA TYR A 116 -5.23 15.93 -18.21
C TYR A 116 -4.08 16.21 -17.24
N LYS A 117 -2.85 16.27 -17.76
CA LYS A 117 -1.65 16.55 -16.97
C LYS A 117 -1.69 17.94 -16.35
N ASP A 118 -2.06 18.95 -17.13
CA ASP A 118 -2.09 20.34 -16.69
C ASP A 118 -3.22 20.56 -15.68
N ASP A 119 -4.38 19.94 -15.92
CA ASP A 119 -5.54 19.97 -15.03
C ASP A 119 -5.23 19.34 -13.66
N VAL A 120 -4.57 18.18 -13.63
CA VAL A 120 -4.14 17.53 -12.37
C VAL A 120 -3.08 18.35 -11.64
N THR A 121 -2.14 18.96 -12.38
CA THR A 121 -1.09 19.80 -11.77
C THR A 121 -1.70 21.04 -11.11
N LYS A 122 -2.61 21.72 -11.80
CA LYS A 122 -3.35 22.87 -11.27
C LYS A 122 -4.22 22.50 -10.07
N ALA A 123 -4.90 21.35 -10.13
CA ALA A 123 -5.66 20.83 -9.00
C ALA A 123 -4.77 20.61 -7.77
N ALA A 124 -3.58 20.06 -7.95
CA ALA A 124 -2.63 19.81 -6.86
C ALA A 124 -2.16 21.11 -6.20
N GLU A 125 -1.94 22.18 -6.96
CA GLU A 125 -1.59 23.51 -6.42
C GLU A 125 -2.71 24.06 -5.54
N LEU A 126 -3.96 24.08 -6.03
CA LEU A 126 -5.10 24.56 -5.26
C LEU A 126 -5.37 23.70 -4.01
N ALA A 127 -5.18 22.39 -4.10
CA ALA A 127 -5.35 21.51 -2.94
C ALA A 127 -4.30 21.75 -1.84
N LYS A 128 -3.07 22.18 -2.18
CA LYS A 128 -2.04 22.57 -1.20
C LYS A 128 -2.48 23.77 -0.38
N GLU A 129 -3.23 24.69 -0.97
CA GLU A 129 -3.84 25.85 -0.28
C GLU A 129 -5.01 25.46 0.63
N GLY A 130 -5.45 24.20 0.59
CA GLY A 130 -6.49 23.67 1.46
C GLY A 130 -7.90 23.66 0.87
N TRP A 131 -8.03 23.79 -0.45
CA TRP A 131 -9.29 23.61 -1.18
C TRP A 131 -9.61 22.13 -1.44
N LEU A 132 -10.89 21.81 -1.63
CA LEU A 132 -11.39 20.51 -2.08
C LEU A 132 -11.68 20.59 -3.58
N ILE A 133 -10.88 19.92 -4.40
CA ILE A 133 -10.96 20.05 -5.86
C ILE A 133 -11.81 18.93 -6.44
N THR A 134 -12.67 19.27 -7.39
CA THR A 134 -13.36 18.35 -8.30
C THR A 134 -13.04 18.71 -9.76
N PHE A 135 -13.28 17.80 -10.70
CA PHE A 135 -13.04 18.03 -12.12
C PHE A 135 -14.38 18.01 -12.86
N GLY A 136 -14.68 19.12 -13.54
CA GLY A 136 -15.95 19.35 -14.23
C GLY A 136 -15.82 19.21 -15.73
N MET A 137 -16.75 18.48 -16.36
CA MET A 137 -16.84 18.27 -17.81
C MET A 137 -18.00 19.06 -18.42
N ASP A 138 -17.88 19.44 -19.69
CA ASP A 138 -18.99 20.07 -20.41
C ASP A 138 -20.21 19.16 -20.50
N ILE A 139 -21.40 19.73 -20.30
CA ILE A 139 -22.67 19.01 -20.50
C ILE A 139 -22.91 18.89 -22.00
N ARG A 140 -22.73 17.68 -22.56
CA ARG A 140 -23.04 17.41 -23.98
C ARG A 140 -24.50 17.09 -24.23
N LYS A 141 -25.14 16.44 -23.26
CA LYS A 141 -26.57 16.09 -23.25
C LYS A 141 -27.06 16.03 -21.80
N PRO A 142 -28.34 16.31 -21.53
CA PRO A 142 -28.91 16.14 -20.20
C PRO A 142 -28.78 14.68 -19.73
N GLU A 143 -28.04 14.46 -18.65
CA GLU A 143 -27.79 13.13 -18.06
C GLU A 143 -28.25 13.10 -16.61
N THR A 144 -29.01 12.09 -16.22
CA THR A 144 -29.45 11.89 -14.82
C THR A 144 -28.50 10.99 -14.03
N ARG A 145 -27.53 10.38 -14.73
CA ARG A 145 -26.55 9.44 -14.15
C ARG A 145 -25.45 10.14 -13.35
N PHE A 146 -25.22 11.43 -13.59
CA PHE A 146 -24.08 12.18 -13.05
C PHE A 146 -24.49 13.28 -12.07
N GLY A 147 -23.54 13.70 -11.23
CA GLY A 147 -23.65 14.92 -10.46
C GLY A 147 -23.39 16.17 -11.31
N TYR A 148 -23.96 17.31 -10.91
CA TYR A 148 -23.78 18.60 -11.56
C TYR A 148 -23.13 19.60 -10.60
N ILE A 149 -22.24 20.41 -11.14
CA ILE A 149 -21.47 21.42 -10.42
C ILE A 149 -21.84 22.77 -11.02
N ARG A 150 -22.46 23.64 -10.22
CA ARG A 150 -22.62 25.05 -10.58
C ARG A 150 -21.38 25.80 -10.14
N CYS A 151 -20.75 26.56 -11.03
CA CYS A 151 -19.50 27.25 -10.72
C CYS A 151 -19.47 28.70 -11.21
N GLN A 152 -18.68 29.52 -10.52
CA GLN A 152 -18.30 30.85 -10.94
C GLN A 152 -16.77 30.92 -11.00
N GLY A 153 -16.21 30.85 -12.21
CA GLY A 153 -14.80 30.57 -12.37
C GLY A 153 -14.47 29.19 -11.77
N GLU A 154 -13.53 29.16 -10.82
CA GLU A 154 -13.13 27.93 -10.13
C GLU A 154 -13.97 27.63 -8.89
N ASP A 155 -14.77 28.58 -8.40
CA ASP A 155 -15.50 28.41 -7.14
C ASP A 155 -16.78 27.61 -7.35
N VAL A 156 -16.96 26.56 -6.55
CA VAL A 156 -18.19 25.75 -6.55
C VAL A 156 -19.26 26.48 -5.76
N VAL A 157 -20.32 26.89 -6.45
CA VAL A 157 -21.49 27.57 -5.84
C VAL A 157 -22.46 26.55 -5.27
N SER A 158 -22.70 25.47 -6.00
CA SER A 158 -23.54 24.37 -5.54
C SER A 158 -23.17 23.07 -6.25
N PHE A 159 -23.26 21.97 -5.52
CA PHE A 159 -23.10 20.62 -6.03
C PHE A 159 -24.43 19.88 -5.89
N ILE A 160 -24.85 19.13 -6.92
CA ILE A 160 -26.09 18.36 -6.90
C ILE A 160 -25.81 16.95 -7.44
N GLU A 161 -25.95 15.92 -6.59
CA GLU A 161 -25.77 14.53 -7.00
C GLU A 161 -27.04 13.96 -7.66
N LYS A 162 -26.94 13.59 -8.95
CA LYS A 162 -27.96 12.83 -9.72
C LYS A 162 -29.36 13.45 -9.71
N PRO A 163 -29.54 14.61 -10.40
CA PRO A 163 -30.84 15.26 -10.51
C PRO A 163 -31.83 14.43 -11.36
N ASP A 164 -33.12 14.76 -11.24
CA ASP A 164 -34.15 14.26 -12.16
C ASP A 164 -33.97 14.81 -13.59
N ALA A 165 -34.67 14.22 -14.56
CA ALA A 165 -34.51 14.56 -15.97
C ALA A 165 -34.89 16.00 -16.32
N GLN A 166 -35.90 16.56 -15.65
CA GLN A 166 -36.33 17.94 -15.87
C GLN A 166 -35.27 18.92 -15.35
N THR A 167 -34.74 18.64 -14.17
CA THR A 167 -33.68 19.41 -13.55
C THR A 167 -32.38 19.33 -14.38
N ALA A 168 -31.98 18.15 -14.85
CA ALA A 168 -30.82 17.99 -15.74
C ALA A 168 -30.95 18.81 -17.04
N ALA A 169 -32.14 18.81 -17.65
CA ALA A 169 -32.42 19.61 -18.85
C ALA A 169 -32.31 21.12 -18.58
N SER A 170 -32.75 21.58 -17.41
CA SER A 170 -32.62 22.99 -17.01
C SER A 170 -31.16 23.41 -16.82
N TYR A 171 -30.31 22.54 -16.26
CA TYR A 171 -28.88 22.80 -16.08
C TYR A 171 -28.14 22.90 -17.41
N PHE A 172 -28.48 22.03 -18.36
CA PHE A 172 -27.96 22.11 -19.72
C PHE A 172 -28.30 23.44 -20.40
N GLN A 173 -29.52 23.96 -20.20
CA GLN A 173 -29.94 25.24 -20.76
C GLN A 173 -29.29 26.46 -20.09
N ALA A 174 -28.98 26.37 -18.79
CA ALA A 174 -28.43 27.49 -18.03
C ALA A 174 -26.99 27.83 -18.43
N GLY A 175 -26.18 26.83 -18.81
CA GLY A 175 -24.81 27.02 -19.30
C GLY A 175 -23.76 27.36 -18.22
N ASP A 176 -24.17 27.49 -16.95
CA ASP A 176 -23.28 27.72 -15.78
C ASP A 176 -23.03 26.44 -14.95
N TYR A 177 -23.30 25.27 -15.53
CA TYR A 177 -23.13 23.97 -14.90
C TYR A 177 -22.13 23.08 -15.68
N LEU A 178 -21.39 22.28 -14.92
CA LEU A 178 -20.52 21.21 -15.40
C LEU A 178 -20.99 19.86 -14.85
N ILE A 179 -20.63 18.77 -15.54
CA ILE A 179 -20.79 17.40 -15.06
C ILE A 179 -19.63 17.07 -14.11
N ASN A 180 -19.93 16.55 -12.92
CA ASN A 180 -18.93 15.98 -12.02
C ASN A 180 -18.34 14.70 -12.65
N SER A 181 -17.03 14.70 -12.86
CA SER A 181 -16.31 13.52 -13.36
C SER A 181 -16.09 12.43 -12.32
N GLY A 182 -16.38 12.67 -11.04
CA GLY A 182 -16.12 11.72 -9.94
C GLY A 182 -14.65 11.65 -9.52
N MET A 183 -13.78 12.50 -10.07
CA MET A 183 -12.40 12.69 -9.61
C MET A 183 -12.33 13.81 -8.58
N PHE A 184 -11.51 13.60 -7.54
CA PHE A 184 -11.33 14.57 -6.45
C PHE A 184 -9.88 14.69 -6.06
N LEU A 185 -9.43 15.89 -5.72
CA LEU A 185 -8.06 16.09 -5.22
C LEU A 185 -8.10 17.01 -4.01
N PHE A 186 -7.50 16.58 -2.90
CA PHE A 186 -7.53 17.32 -1.65
C PHE A 186 -6.35 16.97 -0.76
N ARG A 187 -6.07 17.85 0.20
CA ARG A 187 -5.24 17.53 1.36
C ARG A 187 -6.04 16.70 2.35
N VAL A 188 -5.47 15.58 2.82
CA VAL A 188 -6.12 14.60 3.72
C VAL A 188 -6.81 15.28 4.89
N GLY A 189 -6.09 16.15 5.62
CA GLY A 189 -6.69 16.77 6.79
C GLY A 189 -7.81 17.77 6.45
N THR A 190 -7.80 18.41 5.27
CA THR A 190 -8.93 19.26 4.83
C THR A 190 -10.20 18.42 4.70
N LEU A 191 -10.12 17.27 4.03
CA LEU A 191 -11.27 16.38 3.88
C LEU A 191 -11.76 15.87 5.24
N ILE A 192 -10.85 15.37 6.08
CA ILE A 192 -11.19 14.83 7.40
C ILE A 192 -11.92 15.87 8.27
N GLN A 193 -11.52 17.13 8.22
CA GLN A 193 -12.19 18.20 8.96
C GLN A 193 -13.61 18.49 8.43
N GLU A 194 -13.80 18.53 7.12
CA GLU A 194 -15.15 18.73 6.54
C GLU A 194 -16.07 17.55 6.87
N ILE A 195 -15.56 16.31 6.84
CA ILE A 195 -16.30 15.11 7.26
C ILE A 195 -16.63 15.15 8.75
N ARG A 196 -15.70 15.52 9.64
CA ARG A 196 -15.98 15.67 11.08
C ARG A 196 -17.03 16.74 11.35
N LYS A 197 -17.03 17.81 10.56
CA LYS A 197 -18.00 18.91 10.69
C LYS A 197 -19.41 18.49 10.25
N PHE A 198 -19.55 17.82 9.12
CA PHE A 198 -20.86 17.53 8.52
C PHE A 198 -21.42 16.14 8.84
N TYR A 199 -20.54 15.15 9.07
CA TYR A 199 -20.87 13.75 9.31
C TYR A 199 -20.00 13.15 10.45
N PRO A 200 -20.03 13.72 11.67
CA PRO A 200 -19.18 13.28 12.78
C PRO A 200 -19.39 11.80 13.14
N TRP A 201 -20.61 11.28 13.06
CA TRP A 201 -20.87 9.87 13.35
C TRP A 201 -20.21 8.93 12.33
N LEU A 202 -20.21 9.32 11.05
CA LEU A 202 -19.57 8.54 9.98
C LEU A 202 -18.05 8.53 10.17
N TYR A 203 -17.46 9.69 10.51
CA TYR A 203 -16.06 9.78 10.88
C TYR A 203 -15.72 8.83 12.03
N ASN A 204 -16.47 8.90 13.13
CA ASN A 204 -16.23 8.09 14.33
C ASN A 204 -16.36 6.58 14.01
N SER A 205 -17.35 6.18 13.20
CA SER A 205 -17.46 4.78 12.77
C SER A 205 -16.30 4.34 11.89
N CYS A 206 -15.82 5.19 10.97
CA CYS A 206 -14.62 4.92 10.18
C CYS A 206 -13.36 4.85 11.04
N GLU A 207 -13.21 5.72 12.03
CA GLU A 207 -12.08 5.72 12.97
C GLU A 207 -12.05 4.45 13.82
N ALA A 208 -13.19 4.04 14.39
CA ALA A 208 -13.31 2.77 15.09
C ALA A 208 -12.97 1.57 14.18
N ALA A 209 -13.50 1.57 12.95
CA ALA A 209 -13.19 0.53 11.96
C ALA A 209 -11.71 0.51 11.59
N PHE A 210 -11.06 1.67 11.49
CA PHE A 210 -9.64 1.79 11.25
C PHE A 210 -8.83 1.11 12.35
N TYR A 211 -9.17 1.28 13.63
CA TYR A 211 -8.46 0.59 14.72
C TYR A 211 -8.71 -0.93 14.75
N MET A 212 -9.85 -1.40 14.24
CA MET A 212 -10.20 -2.83 14.17
C MET A 212 -9.71 -3.52 12.88
N ARG A 213 -9.07 -2.79 11.97
CA ARG A 213 -8.60 -3.31 10.68
C ARG A 213 -7.53 -4.40 10.89
N LYS A 214 -7.44 -5.35 9.95
CA LYS A 214 -6.33 -6.30 9.91
C LYS A 214 -5.34 -5.86 8.83
N VAL A 215 -4.05 -5.82 9.16
CA VAL A 215 -2.99 -5.46 8.20
C VAL A 215 -2.09 -6.68 7.97
N LYS A 216 -1.82 -7.01 6.71
CA LYS A 216 -0.86 -8.05 6.32
C LYS A 216 -0.11 -7.60 5.07
N GLY A 217 1.21 -7.37 5.18
CA GLY A 217 2.01 -6.80 4.08
C GLY A 217 1.45 -5.45 3.61
N ARG A 218 1.26 -5.28 2.29
CA ARG A 218 0.59 -4.11 1.69
C ARG A 218 -0.95 -4.12 1.77
N HIS A 219 -1.56 -5.11 2.40
CA HIS A 219 -3.02 -5.27 2.44
C HIS A 219 -3.62 -4.82 3.77
N THR A 220 -4.66 -4.00 3.67
CA THR A 220 -5.54 -3.65 4.78
C THR A 220 -6.89 -4.30 4.54
N PHE A 221 -7.33 -5.14 5.48
CA PHE A 221 -8.60 -5.86 5.42
C PHE A 221 -9.61 -5.23 6.38
N TYR A 222 -10.80 -4.96 5.86
CA TYR A 222 -11.96 -4.53 6.61
C TYR A 222 -13.05 -5.61 6.55
N PRO A 223 -13.17 -6.46 7.61
CA PRO A 223 -14.18 -7.51 7.67
C PRO A 223 -15.61 -6.96 7.65
N ALA A 224 -16.56 -7.78 7.20
CA ALA A 224 -17.98 -7.39 7.11
C ALA A 224 -18.51 -6.84 8.43
N GLY A 225 -18.27 -7.54 9.56
CA GLY A 225 -18.74 -7.10 10.89
C GLY A 225 -18.17 -5.76 11.36
N VAL A 226 -17.05 -5.30 10.79
CA VAL A 226 -16.48 -3.96 11.08
C VAL A 226 -17.13 -2.89 10.20
N LEU A 227 -17.34 -3.19 8.92
CA LEU A 227 -17.92 -2.24 7.96
C LEU A 227 -19.44 -2.08 8.09
N GLU A 228 -20.13 -3.08 8.66
CA GLU A 228 -21.59 -3.08 8.74
C GLU A 228 -22.19 -1.92 9.54
N GLY A 229 -21.46 -1.46 10.56
CA GLY A 229 -21.82 -0.28 11.35
C GLY A 229 -21.58 1.07 10.66
N ILE A 230 -20.97 1.09 9.46
CA ILE A 230 -20.72 2.31 8.71
C ILE A 230 -21.89 2.57 7.75
N GLN A 231 -22.40 3.79 7.75
CA GLN A 231 -23.45 4.22 6.83
C GLN A 231 -22.89 4.33 5.40
N ALA A 232 -23.59 3.76 4.42
CA ALA A 232 -23.19 3.81 3.03
C ALA A 232 -23.56 5.15 2.38
N VAL A 233 -22.59 6.07 2.23
CA VAL A 233 -22.82 7.44 1.72
C VAL A 233 -21.77 7.79 0.65
N PRO A 234 -22.17 8.36 -0.51
CA PRO A 234 -21.23 8.88 -1.51
C PRO A 234 -20.60 10.22 -1.05
N ILE A 235 -19.34 10.47 -1.42
CA ILE A 235 -18.57 11.65 -0.97
C ILE A 235 -19.19 12.96 -1.44
N GLU A 236 -19.85 12.94 -2.59
CA GLU A 236 -20.61 14.04 -3.15
C GLU A 236 -21.62 14.57 -2.12
N LYS A 237 -22.42 13.67 -1.53
CA LYS A 237 -23.43 14.01 -0.53
C LYS A 237 -22.84 14.35 0.84
N SER A 238 -21.77 13.67 1.24
CA SER A 238 -21.20 13.83 2.57
C SER A 238 -20.36 15.10 2.71
N VAL A 239 -19.75 15.55 1.61
CA VAL A 239 -18.81 16.68 1.61
C VAL A 239 -19.19 17.74 0.59
N PHE A 240 -19.22 17.41 -0.70
CA PHE A 240 -19.27 18.43 -1.76
C PHE A 240 -20.60 19.18 -1.84
N GLU A 241 -21.73 18.57 -1.47
CA GLU A 241 -23.03 19.25 -1.37
C GLU A 241 -23.10 20.25 -0.19
N LYS A 242 -22.17 20.19 0.77
CA LYS A 242 -22.23 20.97 2.03
C LYS A 242 -21.04 21.90 2.23
N THR A 243 -19.90 21.60 1.62
CA THR A 243 -18.66 22.32 1.84
C THR A 243 -18.68 23.70 1.20
N GLY A 244 -18.13 24.69 1.92
CA GLY A 244 -17.80 26.01 1.37
C GLY A 244 -16.38 26.09 0.81
N LYS A 245 -15.65 24.96 0.74
CA LYS A 245 -14.25 24.87 0.30
C LYS A 245 -14.10 24.18 -1.07
N GLY A 246 -15.20 24.03 -1.81
CA GLY A 246 -15.20 23.37 -3.11
C GLY A 246 -14.63 24.27 -4.20
N LYS A 247 -13.67 23.76 -4.98
CA LYS A 247 -13.24 24.33 -6.26
C LYS A 247 -13.36 23.30 -7.38
N VAL A 248 -13.54 23.77 -8.61
CA VAL A 248 -13.64 22.93 -9.80
C VAL A 248 -12.56 23.30 -10.83
N ILE A 249 -11.92 22.28 -11.41
CA ILE A 249 -11.14 22.42 -12.64
C ILE A 249 -12.07 22.13 -13.82
N HIS A 250 -12.39 23.15 -14.60
CA HIS A 250 -13.09 22.96 -15.87
C HIS A 250 -12.15 22.28 -16.86
N SER A 251 -12.45 21.02 -17.16
CA SER A 251 -11.57 20.12 -17.89
C SER A 251 -12.02 19.95 -19.34
N SER A 252 -11.07 19.95 -20.27
CA SER A 252 -11.33 19.79 -21.71
C SER A 252 -10.87 18.45 -22.30
N PHE A 253 -10.26 17.57 -21.49
CA PHE A 253 -9.92 16.22 -21.94
C PHE A 253 -11.17 15.40 -22.21
N GLN A 254 -11.05 14.39 -23.06
CA GLN A 254 -12.13 13.42 -23.29
C GLN A 254 -12.30 12.59 -22.02
N TRP A 255 -13.55 12.48 -21.56
CA TRP A 255 -13.92 11.71 -20.38
C TRP A 255 -15.20 10.93 -20.67
N GLN A 256 -15.21 9.67 -20.26
CA GLN A 256 -16.38 8.80 -20.34
C GLN A 256 -16.39 7.84 -19.15
N ASP A 257 -17.48 7.85 -18.37
CA ASP A 257 -17.79 6.78 -17.40
C ASP A 257 -18.35 5.56 -18.15
N ILE A 258 -17.76 4.39 -17.91
CA ILE A 258 -18.16 3.14 -18.52
C ILE A 258 -19.10 2.40 -17.57
N GLY A 259 -20.41 2.61 -17.77
CA GLY A 259 -21.48 2.03 -16.96
C GLY A 259 -22.32 0.97 -17.68
N SER A 260 -22.34 0.99 -19.01
CA SER A 260 -23.19 0.13 -19.84
C SER A 260 -22.55 -0.25 -21.18
N LEU A 261 -23.14 -1.20 -21.91
CA LEU A 261 -22.65 -1.60 -23.24
C LEU A 261 -22.68 -0.43 -24.25
N GLU A 262 -23.64 0.47 -24.13
CA GLU A 262 -23.76 1.64 -25.00
C GLU A 262 -22.61 2.62 -24.78
N ASP A 263 -22.13 2.74 -23.54
CA ASP A 263 -20.98 3.61 -23.24
C ASP A 263 -19.72 3.13 -23.98
N LEU A 264 -19.58 1.83 -24.28
CA LEU A 264 -18.45 1.28 -25.06
C LEU A 264 -18.47 1.73 -26.52
N SER A 265 -19.65 1.85 -27.14
CA SER A 265 -19.76 2.24 -28.55
C SER A 265 -19.26 3.67 -28.81
N LEU A 266 -19.32 4.54 -27.79
CA LEU A 266 -18.94 5.96 -27.86
C LEU A 266 -17.43 6.20 -27.78
N THR A 267 -16.66 5.19 -27.41
CA THR A 267 -15.23 5.31 -27.08
C THR A 267 -14.33 5.29 -28.32
N GLY A 268 -14.89 5.03 -29.50
CA GLY A 268 -14.12 4.94 -30.74
C GLY A 268 -13.04 3.86 -30.73
N ILE A 269 -13.15 2.85 -29.84
CA ILE A 269 -12.20 1.74 -29.78
C ILE A 269 -12.30 0.98 -31.11
N GLN A 270 -11.38 1.27 -32.01
CA GLN A 270 -11.05 0.41 -33.13
C GLN A 270 -10.39 -0.82 -32.56
N ARG A 271 -11.18 -1.87 -32.32
CA ARG A 271 -10.65 -3.22 -32.25
C ARG A 271 -10.49 -3.73 -33.66
N ASP A 272 -9.47 -4.56 -33.82
CA ASP A 272 -9.14 -5.26 -35.05
C ASP A 272 -10.43 -5.74 -35.74
N GLU A 273 -10.73 -5.27 -36.95
CA GLU A 273 -11.93 -5.68 -37.70
C GLU A 273 -11.88 -7.18 -38.07
N SER A 274 -10.79 -7.86 -37.72
CA SER A 274 -10.63 -9.30 -37.85
C SER A 274 -11.75 -10.02 -37.07
N ASN A 275 -12.44 -10.94 -37.74
CA ASN A 275 -13.53 -11.76 -37.21
C ASN A 275 -14.85 -11.04 -36.88
N GLN A 276 -15.15 -9.90 -37.50
CA GLN A 276 -16.50 -9.34 -37.49
C GLN A 276 -16.89 -8.71 -38.84
N ILE A 277 -18.13 -8.94 -39.26
CA ILE A 277 -18.69 -8.39 -40.51
C ILE A 277 -20.02 -7.72 -40.18
N VAL A 278 -20.12 -6.43 -40.47
CA VAL A 278 -21.37 -5.67 -40.39
C VAL A 278 -21.75 -5.25 -41.81
N TYR A 279 -22.75 -5.92 -42.38
CA TYR A 279 -23.20 -5.71 -43.75
C TYR A 279 -24.59 -5.08 -43.76
N GLU A 280 -24.74 -3.98 -44.51
CA GLU A 280 -26.02 -3.26 -44.71
C GLU A 280 -26.81 -2.97 -43.42
N SER A 281 -26.12 -2.81 -42.28
CA SER A 281 -26.76 -2.59 -40.98
C SER A 281 -26.64 -1.13 -40.53
N ARG A 282 -27.60 -0.65 -39.73
CA ARG A 282 -27.69 0.73 -39.26
C ARG A 282 -27.73 0.78 -37.74
N ASN A 283 -26.95 1.68 -37.13
CA ASN A 283 -26.86 1.81 -35.67
C ASN A 283 -26.67 0.44 -34.96
N THR A 284 -25.89 -0.44 -35.60
CA THR A 284 -25.60 -1.77 -35.07
C THR A 284 -24.17 -1.80 -34.54
N THR A 285 -24.02 -2.13 -33.27
CA THR A 285 -22.72 -2.30 -32.62
C THR A 285 -22.41 -3.78 -32.53
N VAL A 286 -21.26 -4.20 -33.07
CA VAL A 286 -20.73 -5.55 -32.89
C VAL A 286 -19.41 -5.47 -32.16
N LEU A 287 -19.30 -6.19 -31.04
CA LEU A 287 -18.05 -6.36 -30.31
C LEU A 287 -17.76 -7.85 -30.18
N ASN A 288 -16.83 -8.36 -30.99
CA ASN A 288 -16.36 -9.73 -30.88
C ASN A 288 -15.04 -9.81 -30.10
N GLN A 289 -15.04 -10.50 -28.96
CA GLN A 289 -13.84 -10.82 -28.17
C GLN A 289 -13.36 -12.26 -28.38
N SER A 290 -14.06 -13.07 -29.18
CA SER A 290 -13.61 -14.42 -29.48
C SER A 290 -12.58 -14.41 -30.59
N ALA A 291 -11.46 -15.10 -30.37
CA ALA A 291 -10.45 -15.35 -31.40
C ALA A 291 -10.83 -16.53 -32.31
N ARG A 292 -11.79 -17.36 -31.87
CA ARG A 292 -12.18 -18.62 -32.55
C ARG A 292 -13.44 -18.49 -33.40
N GLN A 293 -14.21 -17.44 -33.22
CA GLN A 293 -15.52 -17.25 -33.84
C GLN A 293 -15.54 -15.95 -34.64
N ILE A 294 -16.28 -15.95 -35.75
CA ILE A 294 -16.63 -14.75 -36.51
C ILE A 294 -18.08 -14.36 -36.24
N VAL A 295 -18.35 -13.06 -36.10
CA VAL A 295 -19.72 -12.52 -36.00
C VAL A 295 -20.10 -11.84 -37.31
N VAL A 296 -21.21 -12.27 -37.92
CA VAL A 296 -21.73 -11.66 -39.15
C VAL A 296 -23.11 -11.07 -38.87
N ALA A 297 -23.21 -9.75 -38.84
CA ALA A 297 -24.44 -8.98 -38.73
C ALA A 297 -24.85 -8.46 -40.11
N ASN A 298 -26.04 -8.83 -40.56
CA ASN A 298 -26.54 -8.48 -41.90
C ASN A 298 -27.94 -7.84 -41.79
N ASN A 299 -28.10 -6.65 -42.36
CA ASN A 299 -29.37 -5.93 -42.48
C ASN A 299 -30.11 -5.76 -41.13
N LEU A 300 -29.36 -5.39 -40.08
CA LEU A 300 -29.90 -5.11 -38.75
C LEU A 300 -30.03 -3.59 -38.50
N GLU A 301 -31.01 -3.19 -37.69
CA GLU A 301 -31.19 -1.81 -37.27
C GLU A 301 -31.34 -1.73 -35.74
N ASP A 302 -30.59 -0.83 -35.11
CA ASP A 302 -30.62 -0.56 -33.65
C ASP A 302 -30.30 -1.79 -32.77
N ILE A 303 -29.33 -2.61 -33.17
CA ILE A 303 -28.93 -3.83 -32.42
C ILE A 303 -27.52 -3.70 -31.84
N THR A 304 -27.32 -4.19 -30.62
CA THR A 304 -26.02 -4.39 -30.00
C THR A 304 -25.76 -5.90 -29.87
N ILE A 305 -24.63 -6.35 -30.42
CA ILE A 305 -24.15 -7.74 -30.38
C ILE A 305 -22.81 -7.76 -29.69
N ILE A 306 -22.71 -8.50 -28.59
CA ILE A 306 -21.47 -8.67 -27.84
C ILE A 306 -21.17 -10.15 -27.73
N ASN A 307 -20.05 -10.58 -28.28
CA ASN A 307 -19.64 -11.98 -28.29
C ASN A 307 -18.36 -12.18 -27.46
N THR A 308 -18.41 -13.09 -26.49
CA THR A 308 -17.24 -13.63 -25.79
C THR A 308 -17.06 -15.11 -26.11
N GLU A 309 -15.96 -15.71 -25.67
CA GLU A 309 -15.67 -17.13 -25.92
C GLU A 309 -16.69 -18.11 -25.33
N ASP A 310 -17.49 -17.68 -24.35
CA ASP A 310 -18.45 -18.49 -23.60
C ASP A 310 -19.91 -18.03 -23.72
N ALA A 311 -20.16 -16.77 -24.09
CA ALA A 311 -21.51 -16.20 -24.09
C ALA A 311 -21.68 -15.12 -25.17
N VAL A 312 -22.94 -14.96 -25.62
CA VAL A 312 -23.33 -13.92 -26.58
C VAL A 312 -24.52 -13.14 -26.04
N TYR A 313 -24.46 -11.82 -26.16
CA TYR A 313 -25.60 -10.93 -25.95
C TYR A 313 -26.03 -10.34 -27.28
N VAL A 314 -27.35 -10.36 -27.52
CA VAL A 314 -27.99 -9.69 -28.65
C VAL A 314 -29.20 -8.94 -28.10
N GLY A 315 -29.20 -7.62 -28.23
CA GLY A 315 -30.28 -6.78 -27.74
C GLY A 315 -30.43 -5.49 -28.53
N ARG A 316 -31.50 -4.75 -28.28
CA ARG A 316 -31.67 -3.41 -28.87
C ARG A 316 -30.69 -2.44 -28.23
N THR A 317 -30.04 -1.59 -29.02
CA THR A 317 -29.15 -0.53 -28.54
C THR A 317 -29.89 0.39 -27.57
N GLY A 318 -29.37 0.58 -26.35
CA GLY A 318 -30.00 1.40 -25.30
C GLY A 318 -30.73 0.61 -24.22
N GLU A 319 -30.90 -0.71 -24.38
CA GLU A 319 -31.69 -1.56 -23.47
C GLU A 319 -30.84 -2.40 -22.51
N SER A 320 -29.51 -2.18 -22.44
CA SER A 320 -28.62 -2.97 -21.56
C SER A 320 -28.95 -2.86 -20.06
N GLU A 321 -29.67 -1.82 -19.63
CA GLU A 321 -30.15 -1.69 -18.24
C GLU A 321 -31.03 -2.88 -17.79
N LYS A 322 -31.80 -3.47 -18.71
CA LYS A 322 -32.67 -4.62 -18.44
C LYS A 322 -31.92 -5.92 -18.16
N LEU A 323 -30.61 -5.98 -18.43
CA LEU A 323 -29.79 -7.16 -18.11
C LEU A 323 -29.90 -7.55 -16.63
N LYS A 324 -30.05 -6.57 -15.72
CA LYS A 324 -30.24 -6.85 -14.29
C LYS A 324 -31.52 -7.63 -14.00
N ASP A 325 -32.59 -7.28 -14.68
CA ASP A 325 -33.87 -7.98 -14.53
C ASP A 325 -33.80 -9.37 -15.16
N ILE A 326 -33.18 -9.49 -16.34
CA ILE A 326 -32.95 -10.76 -17.03
C ILE A 326 -32.16 -11.73 -16.13
N MET A 327 -31.06 -11.28 -15.54
CA MET A 327 -30.25 -12.12 -14.63
C MET A 327 -31.04 -12.57 -13.40
N ARG A 328 -31.90 -11.70 -12.85
CA ARG A 328 -32.74 -12.00 -11.68
C ARG A 328 -33.83 -13.02 -12.01
N GLU A 329 -34.38 -12.96 -13.22
CA GLU A 329 -35.50 -13.80 -13.67
C GLU A 329 -35.07 -15.19 -14.17
N ASN A 330 -33.77 -15.43 -14.37
CA ASN A 330 -33.22 -16.71 -14.87
C ASN A 330 -32.15 -17.27 -13.91
N PRO A 331 -32.51 -17.66 -12.66
CA PRO A 331 -31.56 -18.12 -11.65
C PRO A 331 -30.90 -19.46 -11.97
N GLU A 332 -31.50 -20.30 -12.82
CA GLU A 332 -30.93 -21.57 -13.28
C GLU A 332 -29.67 -21.38 -14.13
N GLU A 333 -29.55 -20.25 -14.83
CA GLU A 333 -28.40 -19.90 -15.66
C GLU A 333 -27.36 -19.03 -14.93
N GLN A 334 -27.49 -18.87 -13.60
CA GLN A 334 -26.67 -17.98 -12.79
C GLN A 334 -25.15 -18.21 -12.97
N HIS A 335 -24.72 -19.43 -13.29
CA HIS A 335 -23.32 -19.75 -13.53
C HIS A 335 -22.70 -18.91 -14.69
N TYR A 336 -23.43 -18.69 -15.79
CA TYR A 336 -22.97 -17.86 -16.92
C TYR A 336 -22.91 -16.37 -16.62
N PHE A 337 -23.65 -15.92 -15.60
CA PHE A 337 -23.65 -14.53 -15.15
C PHE A 337 -22.56 -14.28 -14.09
N ASP A 338 -22.32 -15.26 -13.22
CA ASP A 338 -21.44 -15.13 -12.08
C ASP A 338 -19.97 -15.44 -12.42
N GLN A 339 -19.71 -16.40 -13.31
CA GLN A 339 -18.37 -16.96 -13.52
C GLN A 339 -17.85 -16.71 -14.94
N GLY A 340 -16.69 -16.05 -15.03
CA GLY A 340 -15.88 -16.02 -16.25
C GLY A 340 -14.99 -17.27 -16.38
N ARG A 341 -14.40 -17.45 -17.57
CA ARG A 341 -13.48 -18.57 -17.85
C ARG A 341 -12.16 -18.48 -17.10
N VAL A 342 -11.67 -17.27 -16.83
CA VAL A 342 -10.39 -17.03 -16.16
C VAL A 342 -10.63 -16.75 -14.68
N ILE A 343 -9.99 -17.54 -13.82
CA ILE A 343 -10.06 -17.43 -12.36
C ILE A 343 -8.69 -17.01 -11.84
N TYR A 344 -8.68 -15.99 -10.99
CA TYR A 344 -7.49 -15.41 -10.39
C TYR A 344 -7.26 -16.00 -8.98
N LYS A 345 -6.02 -16.40 -8.71
CA LYS A 345 -5.59 -17.06 -7.48
C LYS A 345 -4.32 -16.38 -6.92
N PRO A 346 -3.97 -16.60 -5.63
CA PRO A 346 -2.75 -16.04 -5.04
C PRO A 346 -1.46 -16.42 -5.79
N TRP A 347 -1.45 -17.60 -6.43
CA TRP A 347 -0.30 -18.14 -7.14
C TRP A 347 -0.28 -17.80 -8.64
N GLY A 348 -1.35 -17.20 -9.19
CA GLY A 348 -1.47 -16.90 -10.61
C GLY A 348 -2.92 -17.01 -11.10
N THR A 349 -3.16 -17.70 -12.21
CA THR A 349 -4.48 -17.82 -12.82
C THR A 349 -4.70 -19.21 -13.38
N TYR A 350 -5.96 -19.64 -13.51
CA TYR A 350 -6.30 -20.70 -14.44
C TYR A 350 -7.47 -20.31 -15.33
N GLU A 351 -7.48 -20.83 -16.55
CA GLU A 351 -8.56 -20.69 -17.53
C GLU A 351 -9.24 -22.04 -17.74
N LEU A 352 -10.58 -22.07 -17.61
CA LEU A 352 -11.38 -23.23 -17.96
C LEU A 352 -11.49 -23.34 -19.48
N LEU A 353 -10.82 -24.34 -20.06
CA LEU A 353 -10.82 -24.60 -21.50
C LEU A 353 -12.01 -25.46 -21.93
N ASN A 354 -12.32 -26.47 -21.13
CA ASN A 354 -13.47 -27.36 -21.34
C ASN A 354 -13.96 -27.94 -20.01
N VAL A 355 -15.28 -28.03 -19.84
CA VAL A 355 -15.93 -28.57 -18.65
C VAL A 355 -16.94 -29.62 -19.08
N ASN A 356 -16.85 -30.80 -18.48
CA ASN A 356 -17.76 -31.92 -18.66
C ASN A 356 -17.97 -32.63 -17.31
N PRO A 357 -19.11 -33.30 -17.07
CA PRO A 357 -19.32 -34.04 -15.82
C PRO A 357 -18.19 -35.03 -15.45
N MET A 358 -17.46 -35.57 -16.44
CA MET A 358 -16.41 -36.57 -16.22
C MET A 358 -14.97 -36.02 -16.31
N TYR A 359 -14.78 -34.81 -16.85
CA TYR A 359 -13.45 -34.22 -17.00
C TYR A 359 -13.47 -32.69 -17.05
N VAL A 360 -12.37 -32.07 -16.63
CA VAL A 360 -12.12 -30.62 -16.78
C VAL A 360 -10.74 -30.41 -17.36
N VAL A 361 -10.64 -29.50 -18.34
CA VAL A 361 -9.35 -29.08 -18.90
C VAL A 361 -9.10 -27.63 -18.49
N ARG A 362 -7.96 -27.39 -17.84
CA ARG A 362 -7.52 -26.06 -17.41
C ARG A 362 -6.19 -25.69 -18.06
N LYS A 363 -6.05 -24.43 -18.45
CA LYS A 363 -4.73 -23.81 -18.67
C LYS A 363 -4.34 -23.11 -17.38
N VAL A 364 -3.29 -23.57 -16.73
CA VAL A 364 -2.83 -23.02 -15.44
C VAL A 364 -1.57 -22.19 -15.68
N VAL A 365 -1.53 -21.00 -15.08
CA VAL A 365 -0.39 -20.07 -15.13
C VAL A 365 0.02 -19.75 -13.70
N VAL A 366 1.21 -20.17 -13.30
CA VAL A 366 1.79 -19.92 -11.98
C VAL A 366 2.85 -18.82 -12.11
N THR A 367 2.69 -17.74 -11.37
CA THR A 367 3.62 -16.61 -11.35
C THR A 367 4.98 -17.03 -10.77
N GLU A 368 6.05 -16.34 -11.16
CA GLU A 368 7.41 -16.53 -10.68
C GLU A 368 7.47 -16.58 -9.15
N GLY A 369 8.13 -17.61 -8.61
CA GLY A 369 8.30 -17.80 -7.18
C GLY A 369 7.02 -18.15 -6.42
N LYS A 370 5.91 -18.44 -7.10
CA LYS A 370 4.65 -18.88 -6.47
C LYS A 370 4.49 -20.39 -6.50
N THR A 371 3.70 -20.87 -5.56
CA THR A 371 3.42 -22.29 -5.34
C THR A 371 1.92 -22.53 -5.27
N ILE A 372 1.45 -23.56 -5.97
CA ILE A 372 0.14 -24.15 -5.70
C ILE A 372 0.34 -25.10 -4.52
N TYR A 373 -0.29 -24.79 -3.39
CA TYR A 373 -0.10 -25.48 -2.11
C TYR A 373 -0.34 -26.98 -2.18
N ALA A 374 0.25 -27.71 -1.22
CA ALA A 374 0.12 -29.15 -1.14
C ALA A 374 -1.35 -29.53 -0.95
N HIS A 375 -1.86 -30.37 -1.83
CA HIS A 375 -3.23 -30.85 -1.78
C HIS A 375 -3.34 -32.24 -2.40
N GLN A 376 -4.50 -32.85 -2.28
CA GLN A 376 -4.84 -34.11 -2.92
C GLN A 376 -6.31 -34.10 -3.35
N HIS A 377 -6.69 -35.06 -4.17
CA HIS A 377 -8.07 -35.24 -4.63
C HIS A 377 -8.52 -36.67 -4.41
N ALA A 378 -9.74 -36.86 -3.90
CA ALA A 378 -10.26 -38.18 -3.57
C ALA A 378 -10.92 -38.87 -4.78
N HIS A 379 -11.49 -38.09 -5.70
CA HIS A 379 -12.38 -38.57 -6.74
C HIS A 379 -11.89 -38.32 -8.17
N ARG A 380 -10.77 -37.59 -8.35
CA ARG A 380 -10.16 -37.32 -9.66
C ARG A 380 -8.66 -37.61 -9.71
N THR A 381 -8.18 -37.98 -10.88
CA THR A 381 -6.76 -37.95 -11.26
C THR A 381 -6.48 -36.68 -12.02
N GLU A 382 -5.23 -36.26 -12.06
CA GLU A 382 -4.79 -35.13 -12.89
C GLU A 382 -3.64 -35.53 -13.80
N HIS A 383 -3.61 -34.95 -14.99
CA HIS A 383 -2.49 -35.05 -15.90
C HIS A 383 -2.04 -33.65 -16.27
N TRP A 384 -0.77 -33.34 -16.02
CA TRP A 384 -0.17 -32.04 -16.29
C TRP A 384 0.81 -32.15 -17.45
N ILE A 385 0.77 -31.18 -18.36
CA ILE A 385 1.77 -31.00 -19.42
C ILE A 385 2.35 -29.61 -19.27
N LEU A 386 3.64 -29.51 -18.95
CA LEU A 386 4.32 -28.22 -18.89
C LEU A 386 4.50 -27.66 -20.30
N VAL A 387 3.99 -26.45 -20.53
CA VAL A 387 4.08 -25.75 -21.81
C VAL A 387 5.29 -24.81 -21.84
N CYS A 388 5.51 -24.05 -20.77
CA CYS A 388 6.68 -23.17 -20.63
C CYS A 388 7.03 -22.92 -19.16
N GLY A 389 8.25 -22.45 -18.90
CA GLY A 389 8.79 -22.23 -17.56
C GLY A 389 9.43 -23.47 -16.94
N ARG A 390 9.84 -23.33 -15.66
CA ARG A 390 10.45 -24.41 -14.86
C ARG A 390 9.66 -24.61 -13.58
N ALA A 391 9.37 -25.87 -13.26
CA ALA A 391 8.64 -26.24 -12.07
C ALA A 391 9.48 -27.11 -11.15
N ARG A 392 9.31 -26.92 -9.85
CA ARG A 392 9.62 -27.92 -8.83
C ARG A 392 8.31 -28.58 -8.43
N ILE A 393 8.21 -29.89 -8.58
CA ILE A 393 7.01 -30.66 -8.26
C ILE A 393 7.36 -31.66 -7.16
N ILE A 394 6.50 -31.72 -6.15
CA ILE A 394 6.57 -32.73 -5.08
C ILE A 394 5.38 -33.66 -5.26
N LEU A 395 5.64 -34.97 -5.38
CA LEU A 395 4.64 -36.04 -5.52
C LEU A 395 4.93 -37.10 -4.46
N GLU A 396 3.98 -37.37 -3.56
CA GLU A 396 4.14 -38.37 -2.48
C GLU A 396 5.38 -38.16 -1.59
N GLY A 397 5.86 -36.92 -1.50
CA GLY A 397 7.06 -36.55 -0.75
C GLY A 397 8.36 -36.66 -1.53
N GLU A 398 8.34 -37.21 -2.75
CA GLU A 398 9.47 -37.16 -3.67
C GLU A 398 9.45 -35.86 -4.48
N GLU A 399 10.63 -35.28 -4.66
CA GLU A 399 10.81 -33.98 -5.30
C GLU A 399 11.56 -34.12 -6.61
N GLY A 400 11.10 -33.40 -7.64
CA GLY A 400 11.82 -33.26 -8.91
C GLY A 400 11.68 -31.87 -9.53
N GLU A 401 12.65 -31.52 -10.38
CA GLU A 401 12.58 -30.36 -11.26
C GLU A 401 12.14 -30.77 -12.66
N TYR A 402 11.26 -29.99 -13.26
CA TYR A 402 10.62 -30.25 -14.55
C TYR A 402 10.65 -28.99 -15.41
N GLY A 403 10.78 -29.17 -16.72
CA GLY A 403 10.81 -28.11 -17.72
C GLY A 403 9.69 -28.25 -18.75
N ALA A 404 9.77 -27.41 -19.79
CA ALA A 404 8.81 -27.45 -20.89
C ALA A 404 8.79 -28.83 -21.58
N ASN A 405 7.59 -29.29 -21.91
CA ASN A 405 7.23 -30.59 -22.49
C ASN A 405 7.25 -31.80 -21.54
N ASP A 406 7.64 -31.62 -20.27
CA ASP A 406 7.49 -32.69 -19.29
C ASP A 406 6.01 -32.95 -18.99
N SER A 407 5.69 -34.23 -18.77
CA SER A 407 4.34 -34.70 -18.43
C SER A 407 4.33 -35.36 -17.06
N ILE A 408 3.32 -35.03 -16.26
CA ILE A 408 3.19 -35.51 -14.88
C ILE A 408 1.79 -36.09 -14.72
N GLU A 409 1.73 -37.31 -14.18
CA GLU A 409 0.48 -37.94 -13.76
C GLU A 409 0.36 -37.83 -12.23
N VAL A 410 -0.80 -37.36 -11.78
CA VAL A 410 -1.15 -37.23 -10.36
C VAL A 410 -2.29 -38.21 -10.07
N PRO A 411 -2.01 -39.36 -9.44
CA PRO A 411 -3.02 -40.33 -9.07
C PRO A 411 -3.99 -39.81 -8.01
N ARG A 412 -5.10 -40.54 -7.82
CA ARG A 412 -6.06 -40.24 -6.74
C ARG A 412 -5.40 -40.45 -5.38
N ASN A 413 -5.77 -39.61 -4.41
CA ASN A 413 -5.24 -39.62 -3.05
C ASN A 413 -3.73 -39.39 -2.95
N THR A 414 -3.09 -38.92 -4.02
CA THR A 414 -1.68 -38.54 -4.01
C THR A 414 -1.57 -37.09 -3.57
N THR A 415 -0.82 -36.84 -2.50
CA THR A 415 -0.45 -35.47 -2.11
C THR A 415 0.56 -34.92 -3.09
N HIS A 416 0.28 -33.74 -3.64
CA HIS A 416 1.10 -33.10 -4.66
C HIS A 416 1.20 -31.59 -4.48
N GLN A 417 2.31 -31.00 -4.93
CA GLN A 417 2.60 -29.57 -4.91
C GLN A 417 3.38 -29.18 -6.17
N ILE A 418 3.12 -27.99 -6.73
CA ILE A 418 3.87 -27.44 -7.86
C ILE A 418 4.29 -26.00 -7.57
N SER A 419 5.57 -25.70 -7.78
CA SER A 419 6.19 -24.39 -7.55
C SER A 419 6.89 -23.87 -8.80
N ASN A 420 6.72 -22.60 -9.12
CA ASN A 420 7.48 -21.95 -10.20
C ASN A 420 8.86 -21.49 -9.71
N ILE A 421 9.90 -22.19 -10.15
CA ILE A 421 11.32 -21.90 -9.85
C ILE A 421 12.02 -21.13 -11.00
N GLY A 422 11.25 -20.75 -12.02
CA GLY A 422 11.69 -19.93 -13.15
C GLY A 422 11.61 -18.43 -12.88
N ASN A 423 12.27 -17.67 -13.75
CA ASN A 423 12.19 -16.21 -13.83
C ASN A 423 11.11 -15.71 -14.82
N GLU A 424 10.27 -16.62 -15.31
CA GLU A 424 9.14 -16.36 -16.19
C GLU A 424 7.90 -17.16 -15.71
N PRO A 425 6.68 -16.84 -16.17
CA PRO A 425 5.48 -17.55 -15.75
C PRO A 425 5.54 -19.02 -16.18
N LEU A 426 5.27 -19.92 -15.24
CA LEU A 426 5.11 -21.35 -15.48
C LEU A 426 3.71 -21.58 -16.04
N VAL A 427 3.61 -22.14 -17.24
CA VAL A 427 2.33 -22.48 -17.87
C VAL A 427 2.25 -23.98 -18.04
N PHE A 428 1.17 -24.59 -17.57
CA PHE A 428 0.88 -26.00 -17.80
C PHE A 428 -0.59 -26.24 -18.13
N MET A 429 -0.86 -27.27 -18.91
CA MET A 429 -2.20 -27.75 -19.18
C MET A 429 -2.53 -28.84 -18.16
N GLU A 430 -3.63 -28.68 -17.44
CA GLU A 430 -4.14 -29.64 -16.47
C GLU A 430 -5.40 -30.31 -17.03
N ILE A 431 -5.41 -31.63 -17.04
CA ILE A 431 -6.58 -32.44 -17.38
C ILE A 431 -6.98 -33.23 -16.13
N SER A 432 -8.09 -32.85 -15.50
CA SER A 432 -8.66 -33.61 -14.39
C SER A 432 -9.71 -34.59 -14.90
N THR A 433 -9.67 -35.85 -14.48
CA THR A 433 -10.63 -36.90 -14.87
C THR A 433 -11.15 -37.65 -13.65
N GLY A 434 -12.46 -37.85 -13.54
CA GLY A 434 -13.03 -38.45 -12.33
C GLY A 434 -14.55 -38.43 -12.25
N THR A 435 -15.08 -38.99 -11.15
CA THR A 435 -16.51 -38.94 -10.84
C THR A 435 -16.94 -37.59 -10.25
N MET A 436 -15.96 -36.78 -9.82
CA MET A 436 -16.15 -35.42 -9.32
C MET A 436 -14.91 -34.61 -9.64
N VAL A 437 -15.03 -33.67 -10.59
CA VAL A 437 -13.90 -32.90 -11.16
C VAL A 437 -13.93 -31.40 -10.80
N GLU A 438 -14.91 -31.03 -9.99
CA GLU A 438 -15.05 -29.69 -9.40
C GLU A 438 -14.03 -29.46 -8.28
N GLU A 439 -13.82 -28.18 -7.91
CA GLU A 439 -12.92 -27.76 -6.82
C GLU A 439 -13.30 -28.31 -5.44
N ARG A 440 -14.56 -28.77 -5.25
CA ARG A 440 -15.01 -29.37 -3.99
C ARG A 440 -14.35 -30.71 -3.64
N ASP A 441 -13.66 -31.34 -4.60
CA ASP A 441 -12.85 -32.56 -4.37
C ASP A 441 -11.46 -32.26 -3.76
N LEU A 442 -11.06 -30.99 -3.71
CA LEU A 442 -9.76 -30.59 -3.21
C LEU A 442 -9.69 -30.76 -1.70
N ILE A 443 -8.79 -31.63 -1.24
CA ILE A 443 -8.45 -31.82 0.17
C ILE A 443 -7.13 -31.10 0.41
N SER A 444 -7.21 -29.93 1.07
CA SER A 444 -6.04 -29.14 1.41
C SER A 444 -5.19 -29.85 2.46
N ILE A 445 -3.88 -29.98 2.19
CA ILE A 445 -2.89 -30.42 3.18
C ILE A 445 -2.22 -29.17 3.75
N ARG A 446 -1.96 -29.17 5.05
CA ARG A 446 -1.32 -28.02 5.72
C ARG A 446 0.04 -27.78 5.07
N SER A 447 0.18 -26.66 4.36
CA SER A 447 1.41 -26.18 3.77
C SER A 447 1.49 -24.66 3.87
N ARG A 448 2.67 -24.10 3.62
CA ARG A 448 2.91 -22.65 3.59
C ARG A 448 3.60 -22.26 2.29
N ASP A 449 3.64 -20.97 2.00
CA ASP A 449 4.50 -20.45 0.93
C ASP A 449 5.96 -20.82 1.23
N LEU A 450 6.66 -21.25 0.18
CA LEU A 450 8.10 -21.38 0.21
C LEU A 450 8.70 -19.98 0.03
N THR A 451 9.69 -19.66 0.85
CA THR A 451 10.50 -18.45 0.73
C THR A 451 11.38 -18.52 -0.52
N GLU A 452 11.89 -17.38 -0.97
CA GLU A 452 12.83 -17.36 -2.10
C GLU A 452 14.08 -18.22 -1.80
N ALA A 453 14.53 -18.26 -0.54
CA ALA A 453 15.60 -19.13 -0.08
C ALA A 453 15.26 -20.64 -0.23
N GLU A 454 14.06 -21.04 0.16
CA GLU A 454 13.60 -22.44 0.02
C GLU A 454 13.38 -22.88 -1.43
N LEU A 455 13.14 -21.91 -2.32
CA LEU A 455 13.06 -22.10 -3.76
C LEU A 455 14.43 -22.01 -4.46
N GLY A 456 15.52 -21.78 -3.72
CA GLY A 456 16.88 -21.74 -4.25
C GLY A 456 17.29 -20.41 -4.93
N TYR A 457 16.51 -19.33 -4.75
CA TYR A 457 16.91 -18.02 -5.25
C TYR A 457 18.03 -17.41 -4.38
N GLN A 458 19.02 -16.79 -5.02
CA GLN A 458 20.05 -16.04 -4.31
C GLN A 458 19.48 -14.72 -3.78
N THR A 459 19.49 -14.55 -2.45
CA THR A 459 19.19 -13.27 -1.80
C THR A 459 20.28 -12.25 -2.11
N GLU A 460 19.83 -11.05 -2.48
CA GLU A 460 20.71 -9.90 -2.74
C GLU A 460 21.59 -9.61 -1.51
N PRO A 461 22.87 -9.26 -1.69
CA PRO A 461 23.77 -9.01 -0.56
C PRO A 461 23.39 -7.81 0.28
N PHE A 462 22.68 -6.85 -0.31
CA PHE A 462 22.15 -5.68 0.37
C PHE A 462 21.06 -5.03 -0.49
N VAL A 463 20.20 -4.25 0.15
CA VAL A 463 19.19 -3.41 -0.53
C VAL A 463 19.19 -2.00 0.06
N ARG A 464 19.12 -0.98 -0.81
CA ARG A 464 18.85 0.39 -0.39
C ARG A 464 17.40 0.53 0.01
N LEU A 465 17.12 1.35 1.02
CA LEU A 465 15.76 1.68 1.45
C LEU A 465 15.42 3.15 1.18
N LEU A 466 14.17 3.40 0.80
CA LEU A 466 13.55 4.73 0.88
C LEU A 466 12.76 4.83 2.18
N PRO A 467 12.86 5.93 2.92
CA PRO A 467 12.21 6.08 4.22
C PRO A 467 10.72 6.40 4.09
N ALA A 468 9.99 6.20 5.20
CA ALA A 468 8.66 6.78 5.40
C ALA A 468 8.78 8.11 6.16
N PHE A 469 8.12 9.17 5.70
CA PHE A 469 8.20 10.51 6.31
C PHE A 469 7.01 10.83 7.22
N LYS A 470 7.25 11.67 8.23
CA LYS A 470 6.22 12.25 9.12
C LYS A 470 6.39 13.76 9.21
N ASP A 471 5.28 14.50 9.22
CA ASP A 471 5.21 15.97 9.20
C ASP A 471 4.67 16.55 10.54
N TYR A 472 5.01 15.92 11.66
CA TYR A 472 4.51 16.35 12.97
C TYR A 472 4.80 17.83 13.26
N LEU A 473 3.94 18.46 14.05
CA LEU A 473 3.92 19.91 14.33
C LEU A 473 5.26 20.50 14.79
N TRP A 474 6.10 19.68 15.43
CA TRP A 474 7.39 20.09 15.97
C TRP A 474 8.55 19.98 14.96
N GLY A 475 8.28 19.44 13.77
CA GLY A 475 9.27 19.17 12.75
C GLY A 475 9.87 20.41 12.11
N GLY A 476 11.08 20.23 11.56
CA GLY A 476 11.80 21.25 10.81
C GLY A 476 11.95 20.90 9.32
N THR A 477 13.06 21.37 8.77
CA THR A 477 13.41 21.28 7.34
C THR A 477 14.78 20.66 7.09
N ARG A 478 15.56 20.37 8.15
CA ARG A 478 16.93 19.90 8.03
C ARG A 478 17.04 18.55 7.34
N LEU A 479 16.04 17.67 7.49
CA LEU A 479 16.03 16.40 6.76
C LEU A 479 16.00 16.60 5.23
N ARG A 480 15.26 17.62 4.76
CA ARG A 480 15.27 17.99 3.34
C ARG A 480 16.58 18.68 2.96
N ASP A 481 16.99 19.66 3.75
CA ASP A 481 18.04 20.60 3.36
C ASP A 481 19.46 20.01 3.53
N ILE A 482 19.66 19.13 4.53
CA ILE A 482 20.95 18.47 4.82
C ILE A 482 21.01 17.09 4.17
N TYR A 483 19.97 16.27 4.33
CA TYR A 483 19.96 14.87 3.88
C TYR A 483 19.30 14.67 2.51
N GLY A 484 18.85 15.75 1.86
CA GLY A 484 18.23 15.69 0.54
C GLY A 484 16.97 14.84 0.49
N LYS A 485 16.26 14.67 1.62
CA LYS A 485 15.03 13.89 1.69
C LYS A 485 13.93 14.55 0.87
N LYS A 486 13.45 13.85 -0.16
CA LYS A 486 12.47 14.36 -1.12
C LYS A 486 11.07 13.87 -0.75
N CYS A 487 10.23 14.79 -0.28
CA CYS A 487 8.78 14.60 -0.19
C CYS A 487 8.05 15.94 -0.37
N ASP A 488 6.73 15.88 -0.50
CA ASP A 488 5.88 17.06 -0.72
C ASP A 488 5.53 17.82 0.58
N TYR A 489 6.11 17.44 1.72
CA TYR A 489 5.79 18.04 3.02
C TYR A 489 6.54 19.36 3.22
N GLU A 490 5.84 20.36 3.78
CA GLU A 490 6.44 21.65 4.15
C GLU A 490 7.52 21.48 5.24
N ILE A 491 7.25 20.59 6.19
CA ILE A 491 8.14 20.17 7.28
C ILE A 491 8.30 18.65 7.28
N ILE A 492 9.50 18.17 7.63
CA ILE A 492 9.80 16.75 7.80
C ILE A 492 10.30 16.56 9.23
N ALA A 493 9.42 16.06 10.10
CA ALA A 493 9.70 15.83 11.52
C ALA A 493 10.50 14.54 11.73
N GLU A 494 10.07 13.46 11.07
CA GLU A 494 10.72 12.15 11.14
C GLU A 494 10.91 11.57 9.75
N SER A 495 12.01 10.84 9.58
CA SER A 495 12.30 9.98 8.44
C SER A 495 12.64 8.60 8.95
N TRP A 496 11.79 7.61 8.66
CA TRP A 496 11.92 6.23 9.13
C TRP A 496 12.77 5.45 8.14
N GLU A 497 14.07 5.39 8.41
CA GLU A 497 15.15 4.91 7.52
C GLU A 497 15.16 3.39 7.35
N LEU A 498 14.78 2.67 8.40
CA LEU A 498 14.57 1.22 8.41
C LEU A 498 13.30 0.95 9.19
N SER A 499 12.24 0.56 8.49
CA SER A 499 10.96 0.28 9.12
C SER A 499 10.16 -0.80 8.41
N ALA A 500 9.83 -1.85 9.16
CA ALA A 500 8.77 -2.79 8.80
C ALA A 500 7.46 -2.47 9.55
N HIS A 501 7.39 -1.35 10.28
CA HIS A 501 6.24 -1.01 11.12
C HIS A 501 5.07 -0.49 10.29
N LYS A 502 3.86 -1.01 10.55
CA LYS A 502 2.62 -0.76 9.76
C LYS A 502 2.29 0.72 9.54
N GLU A 503 2.59 1.57 10.54
CA GLU A 503 2.31 3.01 10.51
C GLU A 503 3.28 3.81 9.61
N GLY A 504 4.38 3.22 9.15
CA GLY A 504 5.35 3.89 8.28
C GLY A 504 6.41 2.94 7.79
N GLN A 505 6.15 2.20 6.70
CA GLN A 505 7.10 1.22 6.18
C GLN A 505 8.07 1.84 5.19
N SER A 506 9.35 1.45 5.27
CA SER A 506 10.34 1.76 4.25
C SER A 506 10.04 0.99 2.96
N ILE A 507 10.57 1.46 1.83
CA ILE A 507 10.42 0.85 0.50
C ILE A 507 11.78 0.40 0.00
N VAL A 508 11.88 -0.81 -0.55
CA VAL A 508 13.11 -1.29 -1.19
C VAL A 508 13.38 -0.48 -2.47
N ALA A 509 14.54 0.13 -2.57
CA ALA A 509 14.88 1.13 -3.59
C ALA A 509 15.80 0.61 -4.70
N SER A 510 16.39 -0.57 -4.50
CA SER A 510 17.37 -1.19 -5.40
C SER A 510 17.07 -2.67 -5.60
N GLY A 511 17.76 -3.28 -6.56
CA GLY A 511 17.70 -4.73 -6.75
C GLY A 511 16.40 -5.24 -7.39
N ARG A 512 16.25 -6.57 -7.42
CA ARG A 512 15.10 -7.32 -7.95
C ARG A 512 13.81 -6.97 -7.20
N HIS A 513 13.92 -6.59 -5.94
CA HIS A 513 12.78 -6.29 -5.05
C HIS A 513 12.42 -4.81 -4.99
N LYS A 514 12.96 -3.97 -5.89
CA LYS A 514 12.65 -2.54 -5.96
C LYS A 514 11.14 -2.27 -6.04
N GLY A 515 10.67 -1.35 -5.19
CA GLY A 515 9.27 -0.92 -5.08
C GLY A 515 8.46 -1.68 -4.03
N LEU A 516 8.97 -2.80 -3.50
CA LEU A 516 8.32 -3.55 -2.43
C LEU A 516 8.38 -2.80 -1.10
N LEU A 517 7.33 -2.95 -0.27
CA LEU A 517 7.42 -2.57 1.13
C LEU A 517 8.46 -3.45 1.81
N PHE A 518 9.19 -2.87 2.76
CA PHE A 518 10.28 -3.58 3.44
C PHE A 518 9.80 -4.84 4.17
N SER A 519 8.59 -4.83 4.77
CA SER A 519 8.03 -6.05 5.38
C SER A 519 7.84 -7.20 4.38
N GLU A 520 7.47 -6.90 3.13
CA GLU A 520 7.24 -7.93 2.11
C GLU A 520 8.55 -8.47 1.55
N TYR A 521 9.57 -7.62 1.50
CA TYR A 521 10.92 -8.07 1.22
C TYR A 521 11.41 -9.03 2.33
N LEU A 522 11.17 -8.69 3.60
CA LEU A 522 11.49 -9.57 4.74
C LEU A 522 10.74 -10.92 4.66
N ASP A 523 9.48 -10.91 4.24
CA ASP A 523 8.69 -12.14 4.02
C ASP A 523 9.30 -13.02 2.91
N ARG A 524 9.82 -12.41 1.83
CA ARG A 524 10.43 -13.14 0.70
C ARG A 524 11.76 -13.78 1.06
N ILE A 525 12.63 -13.05 1.74
CA ILE A 525 13.95 -13.57 2.15
C ILE A 525 13.85 -14.53 3.34
N GLY A 526 12.72 -14.50 4.05
CA GLY A 526 12.46 -15.33 5.23
C GLY A 526 13.22 -14.87 6.47
N LYS A 527 12.87 -15.45 7.63
CA LYS A 527 13.50 -15.12 8.91
C LYS A 527 15.00 -15.45 8.95
N GLU A 528 15.46 -16.41 8.14
CA GLU A 528 16.89 -16.70 7.98
C GLU A 528 17.68 -15.46 7.54
N GLY A 529 17.09 -14.61 6.69
CA GLY A 529 17.68 -13.34 6.30
C GLY A 529 17.75 -12.29 7.42
N TRP A 530 17.14 -12.54 8.58
CA TRP A 530 17.23 -11.68 9.78
C TRP A 530 18.35 -12.14 10.73
N GLY A 531 18.84 -13.38 10.56
CA GLY A 531 19.84 -14.01 11.43
C GLY A 531 19.23 -14.82 12.57
N TRP A 532 20.01 -15.77 13.11
CA TRP A 532 19.49 -16.74 14.09
C TRP A 532 18.94 -16.06 15.36
N LYS A 533 19.52 -14.92 15.78
CA LYS A 533 19.06 -14.18 16.98
C LYS A 533 17.63 -13.67 16.83
N CYS A 534 17.17 -13.45 15.60
CA CYS A 534 15.85 -12.93 15.30
C CYS A 534 14.78 -14.02 15.15
N GLN A 535 15.16 -15.31 15.10
CA GLN A 535 14.22 -16.42 14.86
C GLN A 535 13.07 -16.50 15.87
N PRO A 536 13.31 -16.29 17.19
CA PRO A 536 12.23 -16.33 18.18
C PRO A 536 11.22 -15.17 18.06
N LEU A 537 11.55 -14.12 17.31
CA LEU A 537 10.74 -12.91 17.23
C LEU A 537 9.63 -13.07 16.19
N GLU A 538 8.40 -12.70 16.56
CA GLU A 538 7.26 -12.75 15.64
C GLU A 538 7.31 -11.67 14.56
N ARG A 539 7.89 -10.52 14.88
CA ARG A 539 7.98 -9.35 13.99
C ARG A 539 9.41 -8.84 13.92
N PHE A 540 9.72 -8.13 12.84
CA PHE A 540 11.02 -7.50 12.66
C PHE A 540 11.32 -6.55 13.83
N PRO A 541 12.49 -6.64 14.47
CA PRO A 541 12.69 -6.08 15.81
C PRO A 541 13.09 -4.62 15.87
N LEU A 542 13.54 -4.02 14.77
CA LEU A 542 14.23 -2.74 14.78
C LEU A 542 13.49 -1.67 13.98
N LEU A 543 13.53 -0.43 14.46
CA LEU A 543 13.13 0.78 13.74
C LEU A 543 14.23 1.84 13.90
N VAL A 544 14.71 2.37 12.78
CA VAL A 544 15.73 3.43 12.73
C VAL A 544 15.12 4.69 12.14
N LYS A 545 15.34 5.83 12.79
CA LYS A 545 14.82 7.13 12.34
C LYS A 545 15.87 8.23 12.36
N LEU A 546 15.65 9.23 11.52
CA LEU A 546 16.19 10.57 11.68
C LEU A 546 15.07 11.50 12.14
N ILE A 547 15.35 12.33 13.14
CA ILE A 547 14.37 13.23 13.77
C ILE A 547 14.91 14.67 13.76
N ASP A 548 14.18 15.61 13.15
CA ASP A 548 14.48 17.04 13.18
C ASP A 548 13.52 17.78 14.11
N ALA A 549 13.94 17.94 15.36
CA ALA A 549 13.19 18.62 16.40
C ALA A 549 13.42 20.14 16.32
N ARG A 550 12.68 20.82 15.44
CA ARG A 550 12.66 22.30 15.40
C ARG A 550 12.03 22.87 16.68
N GLU A 551 10.99 22.23 17.19
CA GLU A 551 10.34 22.55 18.46
C GLU A 551 10.43 21.37 19.43
N ASN A 552 10.06 21.59 20.70
CA ASN A 552 10.05 20.52 21.71
C ASN A 552 9.09 19.39 21.30
N LEU A 553 9.51 18.13 21.43
CA LEU A 553 8.58 17.00 21.35
C LEU A 553 7.77 16.89 22.64
N SER A 554 6.64 16.18 22.58
CA SER A 554 5.83 15.94 23.76
C SER A 554 6.61 15.24 24.87
N VAL A 555 6.25 15.54 26.12
CA VAL A 555 6.64 14.70 27.26
C VAL A 555 5.85 13.41 27.19
N GLN A 556 6.56 12.30 27.17
CA GLN A 556 6.00 10.99 26.90
C GLN A 556 6.72 9.88 27.68
N VAL A 557 6.11 8.71 27.70
CA VAL A 557 6.68 7.48 28.25
C VAL A 557 6.29 6.31 27.35
N HIS A 558 7.14 5.29 27.34
CA HIS A 558 7.00 4.10 26.52
C HIS A 558 6.81 2.86 27.40
N PRO A 559 5.87 1.96 27.08
CA PRO A 559 5.72 0.70 27.80
C PRO A 559 6.85 -0.29 27.51
N ASP A 560 7.02 -1.25 28.42
CA ASP A 560 7.84 -2.44 28.18
C ASP A 560 7.11 -3.47 27.30
N ASP A 561 7.79 -4.57 26.97
CA ASP A 561 7.22 -5.61 26.11
C ASP A 561 5.99 -6.27 26.74
N ALA A 562 5.97 -6.47 28.06
CA ALA A 562 4.87 -7.15 28.75
C ALA A 562 3.58 -6.33 28.66
N TYR A 563 3.64 -5.04 28.99
CA TYR A 563 2.49 -4.15 28.93
C TYR A 563 2.05 -3.90 27.48
N ALA A 564 3.00 -3.67 26.56
CA ALA A 564 2.69 -3.38 25.16
C ALA A 564 2.04 -4.56 24.45
N LEU A 565 2.51 -5.79 24.69
CA LEU A 565 1.92 -6.99 24.07
C LEU A 565 0.49 -7.23 24.58
N GLU A 566 0.24 -7.00 25.87
CA GLU A 566 -1.08 -7.19 26.47
C GLU A 566 -2.08 -6.11 26.02
N LYS A 567 -1.67 -4.83 26.04
CA LYS A 567 -2.60 -3.69 25.87
C LYS A 567 -2.67 -3.17 24.44
N GLU A 568 -1.60 -3.34 23.66
CA GLU A 568 -1.47 -2.72 22.34
C GLU A 568 -1.19 -3.74 21.22
N ASN A 569 -0.89 -5.00 21.59
CA ASN A 569 -0.48 -6.06 20.66
C ASN A 569 0.74 -5.61 19.81
N GLU A 570 1.69 -4.93 20.45
CA GLU A 570 2.96 -4.45 19.89
C GLU A 570 4.11 -4.76 20.85
N TYR A 571 5.35 -4.68 20.36
CA TYR A 571 6.52 -4.73 21.24
C TYR A 571 6.62 -3.45 22.08
N GLY A 572 7.33 -3.55 23.19
CA GLY A 572 7.74 -2.39 23.98
C GLY A 572 8.65 -1.48 23.18
N LYS A 573 9.00 -0.35 23.78
CA LYS A 573 9.80 0.67 23.09
C LYS A 573 10.93 1.17 23.99
N ASN A 574 12.03 0.42 23.95
CA ASN A 574 13.34 0.88 24.38
C ASN A 574 14.05 1.53 23.18
N GLU A 575 14.80 2.59 23.45
CA GLU A 575 15.39 3.41 22.40
C GLU A 575 16.74 4.01 22.79
N MET A 576 17.46 4.46 21.77
CA MET A 576 18.72 5.18 21.88
C MET A 576 18.68 6.39 20.95
N TRP A 577 19.16 7.53 21.43
CA TRP A 577 19.31 8.76 20.67
C TRP A 577 20.78 9.10 20.49
N TYR A 578 21.21 9.23 19.24
CA TYR A 578 22.52 9.76 18.87
C TYR A 578 22.37 11.18 18.32
N ILE A 579 23.08 12.13 18.94
CA ILE A 579 22.96 13.55 18.60
C ILE A 579 23.82 13.87 17.38
N LEU A 580 23.18 14.06 16.23
CA LEU A 580 23.85 14.37 14.96
C LEU A 580 24.20 15.86 14.88
N GLN A 581 23.26 16.73 15.25
CA GLN A 581 23.47 18.17 15.38
C GLN A 581 22.59 18.74 16.49
N CYS A 582 23.02 19.83 17.12
CA CYS A 582 22.25 20.52 18.14
C CYS A 582 22.57 22.03 18.17
N GLU A 583 21.60 22.84 18.58
CA GLU A 583 21.81 24.27 18.85
C GLU A 583 22.43 24.47 20.25
N PRO A 584 23.08 25.62 20.53
CA PRO A 584 23.81 25.85 21.79
C PRO A 584 23.02 25.65 23.10
N ASP A 585 21.69 25.74 23.06
CA ASP A 585 20.80 25.57 24.23
C ASP A 585 19.92 24.31 24.17
N SER A 586 20.15 23.46 23.17
CA SER A 586 19.40 22.22 23.02
C SER A 586 19.64 21.29 24.21
N CYS A 587 18.58 20.58 24.58
CA CYS A 587 18.59 19.65 25.69
C CYS A 587 17.63 18.50 25.41
N ILE A 588 17.77 17.43 26.18
CA ILE A 588 16.71 16.41 26.33
C ILE A 588 16.16 16.46 27.74
N TYR A 589 14.91 16.04 27.89
CA TYR A 589 14.34 15.69 29.18
C TYR A 589 14.39 14.17 29.31
N CYS A 590 15.01 13.65 30.36
CA CYS A 590 15.18 12.20 30.52
C CYS A 590 15.11 11.77 31.99
N GLY A 591 13.96 11.17 32.35
CA GLY A 591 13.61 10.71 33.68
C GLY A 591 13.45 11.82 34.72
N PHE A 592 13.15 11.42 35.96
CA PHE A 592 12.93 12.35 37.07
C PHE A 592 14.23 12.75 37.77
N ARG A 593 14.30 14.01 38.21
CA ARG A 593 15.48 14.56 38.95
C ARG A 593 15.60 14.08 40.39
N ARG A 594 14.53 13.53 40.93
CA ARG A 594 14.38 12.93 42.25
C ARG A 594 13.32 11.85 42.18
N ASP A 595 13.21 11.02 43.20
CA ASP A 595 12.06 10.14 43.36
C ASP A 595 10.79 11.01 43.47
N VAL A 596 9.73 10.58 42.79
CA VAL A 596 8.41 11.23 42.79
C VAL A 596 7.32 10.21 43.09
N THR A 597 6.12 10.67 43.46
CA THR A 597 4.95 9.79 43.55
C THR A 597 4.04 9.95 42.33
N ARG A 598 3.15 8.98 42.11
CA ARG A 598 2.13 9.04 41.07
C ARG A 598 1.26 10.30 41.20
N GLU A 599 0.85 10.65 42.41
CA GLU A 599 0.02 11.81 42.70
C GLU A 599 0.75 13.13 42.39
N GLU A 600 2.06 13.19 42.68
CA GLU A 600 2.88 14.35 42.31
C GLU A 600 2.93 14.55 40.78
N VAL A 601 3.07 13.46 40.02
CA VAL A 601 3.08 13.51 38.55
C VAL A 601 1.71 13.90 38.00
N GLU A 602 0.62 13.30 38.51
CA GLU A 602 -0.76 13.64 38.11
C GLU A 602 -1.06 15.12 38.34
N GLN A 603 -0.68 15.66 39.51
CA GLN A 603 -0.87 17.06 39.83
C GLN A 603 -0.02 17.97 38.92
N ALA A 604 1.25 17.63 38.70
CA ALA A 604 2.13 18.41 37.85
C ALA A 604 1.67 18.45 36.38
N VAL A 605 1.03 17.40 35.88
CA VAL A 605 0.42 17.39 34.55
C VAL A 605 -0.83 18.28 34.51
N ARG A 606 -1.70 18.23 35.51
CA ARG A 606 -2.90 19.09 35.59
C ARG A 606 -2.55 20.57 35.66
N ASP A 607 -1.45 20.90 36.33
CA ASP A 607 -0.99 22.28 36.52
C ASP A 607 -0.04 22.76 35.42
N ASP A 608 0.20 21.96 34.36
CA ASP A 608 1.17 22.24 33.28
C ASP A 608 2.62 22.48 33.78
N THR A 609 3.01 21.89 34.91
CA THR A 609 4.32 22.05 35.56
C THR A 609 5.21 20.81 35.49
N ILE A 610 4.85 19.78 34.73
CA ILE A 610 5.57 18.49 34.66
C ILE A 610 7.08 18.62 34.36
N LEU A 611 7.47 19.60 33.53
CA LEU A 611 8.90 19.84 33.20
C LEU A 611 9.74 20.15 34.43
N SER A 612 9.13 20.69 35.50
CA SER A 612 9.82 20.96 36.75
C SER A 612 10.23 19.69 37.48
N LEU A 613 9.63 18.53 37.19
CA LEU A 613 10.00 17.25 37.80
C LEU A 613 11.10 16.52 37.02
N LEU A 614 11.29 16.86 35.74
CA LEU A 614 12.17 16.15 34.82
C LEU A 614 13.63 16.62 34.95
N ASN A 615 14.56 15.70 34.67
CA ASN A 615 15.95 16.06 34.40
C ASN A 615 16.06 16.75 33.06
N ARG A 616 16.52 18.01 33.06
CA ARG A 616 16.93 18.71 31.84
C ARG A 616 18.43 18.47 31.60
N VAL A 617 18.77 17.72 30.57
CA VAL A 617 20.14 17.32 30.23
C VAL A 617 20.60 18.10 28.99
N PRO A 618 21.57 19.01 29.10
CA PRO A 618 22.20 19.64 27.93
C PRO A 618 22.84 18.58 27.04
N ILE A 619 22.75 18.75 25.72
CA ILE A 619 23.29 17.79 24.76
C ILE A 619 24.39 18.40 23.89
N ARG A 620 25.26 17.56 23.36
CA ARG A 620 26.29 17.90 22.38
C ARG A 620 26.30 16.91 21.22
N GLN A 621 26.75 17.37 20.06
CA GLN A 621 26.95 16.49 18.91
C GLN A 621 27.92 15.35 19.26
N GLY A 622 27.57 14.14 18.83
CA GLY A 622 28.33 12.92 19.11
C GLY A 622 27.98 12.23 20.43
N GLU A 623 27.11 12.81 21.26
CA GLU A 623 26.62 12.12 22.47
C GLU A 623 25.52 11.11 22.14
N ALA A 624 25.49 10.00 22.89
CA ALA A 624 24.46 8.97 22.81
C ALA A 624 23.75 8.81 24.16
N PHE A 625 22.44 8.61 24.12
CA PHE A 625 21.59 8.42 25.31
C PHE A 625 20.71 7.20 25.11
N PHE A 626 20.70 6.27 26.06
CA PHE A 626 19.75 5.15 26.06
C PHE A 626 18.59 5.43 27.00
N ILE A 627 17.39 5.18 26.51
CA ILE A 627 16.12 5.48 27.17
C ILE A 627 15.38 4.16 27.35
N PRO A 628 15.46 3.54 28.54
CA PRO A 628 14.71 2.35 28.85
C PRO A 628 13.20 2.62 28.85
N ALA A 629 12.41 1.61 28.50
CA ALA A 629 10.97 1.65 28.68
C ALA A 629 10.61 1.99 30.14
N GLY A 630 9.52 2.75 30.32
CA GLY A 630 9.08 3.33 31.60
C GLY A 630 9.72 4.67 31.95
N THR A 631 10.80 5.07 31.28
CA THR A 631 11.45 6.38 31.52
C THR A 631 10.61 7.50 30.89
N VAL A 632 10.18 8.49 31.68
CA VAL A 632 9.55 9.71 31.14
C VAL A 632 10.58 10.57 30.41
N HIS A 633 10.32 11.02 29.20
CA HIS A 633 11.31 11.75 28.41
C HIS A 633 10.68 12.68 27.36
N ALA A 634 11.51 13.56 26.79
CA ALA A 634 11.20 14.39 25.63
C ALA A 634 12.47 14.89 24.93
N ILE A 635 12.45 14.94 23.61
CA ILE A 635 13.49 15.62 22.81
C ILE A 635 13.20 17.11 22.82
N GLY A 636 14.19 17.92 23.23
CA GLY A 636 14.07 19.38 23.19
C GLY A 636 14.37 19.97 21.82
N ARG A 637 13.88 21.18 21.61
CA ARG A 637 14.05 21.95 20.37
C ARG A 637 15.51 22.14 19.97
N GLY A 638 15.73 22.36 18.67
CA GLY A 638 17.03 22.61 18.07
C GLY A 638 17.87 21.35 17.84
N SER A 639 17.31 20.15 18.03
CA SER A 639 18.04 18.88 17.97
C SER A 639 17.78 18.15 16.64
N LEU A 640 18.84 17.61 16.05
CA LEU A 640 18.77 16.65 14.93
C LEU A 640 19.42 15.35 15.42
N ILE A 641 18.66 14.26 15.43
CA ILE A 641 19.11 13.01 16.05
C ILE A 641 18.88 11.80 15.16
N CYS A 642 19.68 10.76 15.36
CA CYS A 642 19.38 9.41 14.91
C CYS A 642 18.79 8.63 16.09
N GLU A 643 17.59 8.09 15.92
CA GLU A 643 16.90 7.27 16.91
C GLU A 643 16.96 5.80 16.48
N ILE A 644 17.47 4.93 17.35
CA ILE A 644 17.44 3.48 17.22
C ILE A 644 16.51 2.92 18.27
N GLN A 645 15.48 2.19 17.87
CA GLN A 645 14.48 1.68 18.79
C GLN A 645 13.99 0.29 18.40
N GLN A 646 13.35 -0.38 19.36
CA GLN A 646 12.49 -1.51 19.04
C GLN A 646 11.43 -1.09 18.00
N SER A 647 10.99 -2.02 17.15
CA SER A 647 9.96 -1.79 16.14
C SER A 647 8.56 -1.62 16.77
N SER A 648 8.32 -0.43 17.32
CA SER A 648 7.12 -0.06 18.05
C SER A 648 6.82 1.42 17.87
N ASN A 649 5.54 1.78 17.73
CA ASN A 649 5.10 3.17 17.73
C ASN A 649 4.28 3.51 18.99
N CYS A 650 4.34 2.67 20.02
CA CYS A 650 3.56 2.85 21.23
C CYS A 650 4.09 4.02 22.08
N THR A 651 3.31 5.09 22.17
CA THR A 651 3.69 6.33 22.85
C THR A 651 2.58 6.84 23.74
N TYR A 652 2.83 6.92 25.05
CA TYR A 652 1.87 7.52 25.98
C TYR A 652 2.29 8.95 26.33
N ARG A 653 1.52 9.89 25.80
CA ARG A 653 1.78 11.32 25.95
C ARG A 653 1.22 11.86 27.26
N LEU A 654 2.06 12.56 28.03
CA LEU A 654 1.65 13.24 29.26
C LEU A 654 1.38 14.72 29.05
N TYR A 655 2.22 15.39 28.25
CA TYR A 655 2.14 16.83 28.07
C TYR A 655 2.62 17.24 26.68
N ASP A 656 1.92 18.21 26.08
CA ASP A 656 2.19 18.66 24.71
C ASP A 656 2.31 20.17 24.54
N TYR A 657 2.63 20.89 25.63
CA TYR A 657 2.77 22.35 25.61
C TYR A 657 1.49 23.09 25.19
N ASN A 658 0.32 22.46 25.38
CA ASN A 658 -0.98 22.97 24.93
C ASN A 658 -0.95 23.45 23.47
N ARG A 659 -0.19 22.74 22.63
CA ARG A 659 -0.10 23.06 21.20
C ARG A 659 -1.36 22.63 20.48
N LYS A 660 -1.77 23.47 19.54
CA LYS A 660 -2.86 23.18 18.62
C LYS A 660 -2.28 22.86 17.25
N ASP A 661 -2.90 21.91 16.56
CA ASP A 661 -2.60 21.66 15.16
C ASP A 661 -3.07 22.82 14.27
N LYS A 662 -2.75 22.77 12.97
CA LYS A 662 -3.19 23.79 11.98
C LYS A 662 -4.72 23.91 11.85
N TYR A 663 -5.47 22.99 12.45
CA TYR A 663 -6.93 22.97 12.48
C TYR A 663 -7.50 23.41 13.84
N GLY A 664 -6.65 23.81 14.80
CA GLY A 664 -7.06 24.29 16.12
C GLY A 664 -7.30 23.21 17.18
N ASN A 665 -6.98 21.94 16.90
CA ASN A 665 -7.22 20.82 17.82
C ASN A 665 -5.98 20.51 18.67
N TYR A 666 -6.19 20.13 19.94
CA TYR A 666 -5.13 19.59 20.79
C TYR A 666 -4.81 18.14 20.42
N ARG A 667 -3.56 17.71 20.63
CA ARG A 667 -3.19 16.29 20.52
C ARG A 667 -3.66 15.51 21.74
N GLU A 668 -3.99 14.25 21.52
CA GLU A 668 -4.40 13.33 22.58
C GLU A 668 -3.29 13.13 23.62
N LEU A 669 -3.71 13.12 24.89
CA LEU A 669 -2.93 12.75 26.06
C LEU A 669 -3.42 11.39 26.56
N HIS A 670 -2.50 10.57 27.05
CA HIS A 670 -2.74 9.18 27.43
C HIS A 670 -2.44 8.97 28.91
N LEU A 671 -3.02 9.80 29.78
CA LEU A 671 -2.60 9.93 31.18
C LEU A 671 -2.65 8.61 31.95
N ASP A 672 -3.79 7.90 31.90
CA ASP A 672 -3.95 6.65 32.64
C ASP A 672 -2.94 5.57 32.22
N LYS A 673 -2.69 5.45 30.90
CA LYS A 673 -1.70 4.51 30.35
C LYS A 673 -0.28 4.93 30.69
N ALA A 674 0.03 6.23 30.59
CA ALA A 674 1.35 6.77 30.92
C ALA A 674 1.71 6.49 32.39
N LEU A 675 0.79 6.78 33.31
CA LEU A 675 1.00 6.58 34.75
C LEU A 675 1.09 5.10 35.14
N ALA A 676 0.52 4.20 34.33
CA ALA A 676 0.59 2.76 34.59
C ALA A 676 1.97 2.14 34.28
N VAL A 677 2.75 2.76 33.39
CA VAL A 677 4.03 2.18 32.91
C VAL A 677 5.25 2.98 33.33
N MET A 678 5.05 4.15 33.95
CA MET A 678 6.12 5.06 34.32
C MET A 678 6.95 4.54 35.50
N ASP A 679 8.26 4.67 35.39
CA ASP A 679 9.17 4.57 36.53
C ASP A 679 9.24 5.91 37.27
N TYR A 680 8.92 5.89 38.56
CA TYR A 680 8.83 7.07 39.42
C TYR A 680 10.12 7.35 40.20
N ASN A 681 11.12 6.48 40.08
CA ASN A 681 12.40 6.68 40.74
C ASN A 681 13.24 7.74 40.02
N ARG A 682 14.19 8.33 40.75
CA ARG A 682 15.20 9.21 40.19
C ARG A 682 15.97 8.45 39.10
N TYR A 683 15.98 9.03 37.91
CA TYR A 683 16.74 8.48 36.80
C TYR A 683 18.18 9.00 36.80
N GLU A 684 19.13 8.09 36.69
CA GLU A 684 20.53 8.41 36.42
C GLU A 684 20.80 8.20 34.94
N VAL A 685 21.28 9.26 34.28
CA VAL A 685 21.57 9.22 32.84
C VAL A 685 22.64 8.18 32.58
N GLN A 686 22.26 7.12 31.87
CA GLN A 686 23.19 6.09 31.46
C GLN A 686 24.13 6.66 30.40
N ARG A 687 25.42 6.76 30.74
CA ARG A 687 26.49 7.06 29.79
C ARG A 687 27.19 5.75 29.46
N PHE A 688 27.30 5.43 28.18
CA PHE A 688 28.06 4.26 27.75
C PHE A 688 29.55 4.59 27.78
N ASP A 689 30.33 3.78 28.49
CA ASP A 689 31.78 3.77 28.33
C ASP A 689 32.09 3.14 26.97
N SER A 690 32.41 3.98 25.99
CA SER A 690 32.55 3.58 24.60
C SER A 690 33.84 2.79 24.37
N GLU A 691 33.72 1.50 24.10
CA GLU A 691 34.78 0.76 23.39
C GLU A 691 35.01 1.45 22.05
N THR A 692 36.23 1.97 21.85
CA THR A 692 36.64 2.69 20.64
C THR A 692 37.73 1.91 19.95
N ILE A 693 37.54 1.66 18.65
CA ILE A 693 38.55 1.10 17.77
C ILE A 693 38.98 2.21 16.82
N GLU A 694 40.25 2.62 16.91
CA GLU A 694 40.83 3.66 16.08
C GLU A 694 41.95 3.09 15.22
N THR A 695 41.85 3.32 13.92
CA THR A 695 42.85 2.96 12.91
C THR A 695 43.08 4.14 11.97
N PRO A 696 44.15 4.16 11.16
CA PRO A 696 44.31 5.20 10.14
C PRO A 696 43.19 5.26 9.10
N ALA A 697 42.44 4.16 8.92
CA ALA A 697 41.38 4.06 7.92
C ALA A 697 39.98 4.38 8.47
N TYR A 698 39.76 4.24 9.77
CA TYR A 698 38.45 4.47 10.40
C TYR A 698 38.54 4.57 11.93
N VAL A 699 37.51 5.20 12.52
CA VAL A 699 37.25 5.21 13.96
C VAL A 699 35.84 4.71 14.22
N CYS A 700 35.70 3.57 14.91
CA CYS A 700 34.39 3.06 15.30
C CYS A 700 34.18 3.17 16.82
N HIS A 701 33.01 3.66 17.23
CA HIS A 701 32.58 3.84 18.62
C HIS A 701 31.28 3.08 18.85
N ILE A 702 31.23 2.26 19.90
CA ILE A 702 29.97 1.64 20.33
C ILE A 702 29.12 2.71 21.04
N LEU A 703 27.98 3.06 20.43
CA LEU A 703 27.06 4.08 20.96
C LEU A 703 26.12 3.51 22.03
N SER A 704 25.71 2.25 21.88
CA SER A 704 24.86 1.54 22.82
C SER A 704 24.92 0.04 22.57
N ARG A 705 24.90 -0.75 23.64
CA ARG A 705 24.77 -2.21 23.63
C ARG A 705 23.72 -2.60 24.66
N CYS A 706 22.59 -3.12 24.20
CA CYS A 706 21.51 -3.57 25.07
C CYS A 706 21.00 -4.95 24.62
N LYS A 707 20.03 -5.52 25.35
CA LYS A 707 19.46 -6.82 25.01
C LYS A 707 18.71 -6.87 23.67
N TYR A 708 18.44 -5.70 23.07
CA TYR A 708 17.65 -5.57 21.84
C TYR A 708 18.48 -5.27 20.59
N PHE A 709 19.57 -4.53 20.74
CA PHE A 709 20.44 -4.13 19.65
C PHE A 709 21.79 -3.62 20.15
N GLU A 710 22.79 -3.67 19.27
CA GLU A 710 24.05 -2.94 19.36
C GLU A 710 24.10 -1.92 18.22
N CYS A 711 24.52 -0.69 18.55
CA CYS A 711 24.65 0.40 17.61
C CYS A 711 26.07 0.99 17.67
N ILE A 712 26.68 1.17 16.50
CA ILE A 712 28.04 1.63 16.31
C ILE A 712 28.02 2.86 15.41
N SER A 713 28.70 3.94 15.80
CA SER A 713 29.11 4.99 14.87
C SER A 713 30.48 4.62 14.33
N CYS A 714 30.62 4.52 13.01
CA CYS A 714 31.91 4.34 12.37
C CYS A 714 32.21 5.47 11.39
N ARG A 715 33.25 6.25 11.71
CA ARG A 715 33.79 7.32 10.88
C ARG A 715 34.88 6.75 9.99
N LEU A 716 34.70 6.86 8.68
CA LEU A 716 35.59 6.34 7.65
C LEU A 716 36.52 7.44 7.13
N HIS A 717 37.77 7.06 6.87
CA HIS A 717 38.79 7.82 6.13
C HIS A 717 39.50 6.91 5.10
N GLY A 718 38.88 5.79 4.77
CA GLY A 718 39.46 4.65 4.08
C GLY A 718 38.49 3.46 4.10
N THR A 719 39.01 2.24 4.21
CA THR A 719 38.22 1.02 4.18
C THR A 719 37.98 0.43 5.57
N TYR A 720 36.73 0.12 5.87
CA TYR A 720 36.27 -0.68 7.00
C TYR A 720 35.69 -2.01 6.50
N GLN A 721 36.14 -3.12 7.06
CA GLN A 721 35.61 -4.45 6.73
C GLN A 721 34.52 -4.82 7.75
N LEU A 722 33.31 -5.03 7.27
CA LEU A 722 32.19 -5.54 8.04
C LEU A 722 32.00 -7.03 7.72
N GLU A 723 32.01 -7.87 8.75
CA GLU A 723 31.83 -9.32 8.61
C GLU A 723 30.40 -9.72 8.98
N GLY A 724 29.71 -10.35 8.02
CA GLY A 724 28.50 -11.09 8.30
C GLY A 724 28.85 -12.47 8.84
N ASP A 725 28.32 -12.79 10.00
CA ASP A 725 28.52 -14.06 10.73
C ASP A 725 27.25 -14.93 10.76
N GLY A 726 26.19 -14.49 10.07
CA GLY A 726 24.86 -15.13 10.08
C GLY A 726 24.07 -14.94 11.38
N ASN A 727 24.63 -14.26 12.39
CA ASN A 727 23.96 -14.08 13.68
C ASN A 727 22.82 -13.07 13.60
N SER A 728 23.01 -12.05 12.77
CA SER A 728 22.13 -10.88 12.67
C SER A 728 22.19 -10.25 11.29
N PHE A 729 21.18 -9.44 10.96
CA PHE A 729 21.25 -8.51 9.84
C PHE A 729 22.03 -7.24 10.24
N TYR A 730 22.43 -6.43 9.27
CA TYR A 730 22.92 -5.07 9.52
C TYR A 730 22.02 -4.01 8.90
N SER A 731 21.74 -2.96 9.67
CA SER A 731 21.26 -1.68 9.16
C SER A 731 22.43 -0.70 9.09
N VAL A 732 22.67 -0.12 7.92
CA VAL A 732 23.73 0.86 7.69
C VAL A 732 23.10 2.16 7.22
N LEU A 733 23.28 3.24 8.00
CA LEU A 733 22.80 4.58 7.67
C LEU A 733 23.99 5.53 7.53
N CYS A 734 24.17 6.14 6.37
CA CYS A 734 25.18 7.19 6.21
C CYS A 734 24.64 8.51 6.77
N VAL A 735 25.27 9.06 7.81
CA VAL A 735 24.82 10.29 8.48
C VAL A 735 25.69 11.51 8.15
N GLN A 736 26.86 11.29 7.56
CA GLN A 736 27.75 12.35 7.07
C GLN A 736 28.62 11.81 5.92
N GLY A 737 28.96 12.67 4.96
CA GLY A 737 29.91 12.34 3.89
C GLY A 737 29.36 11.33 2.88
N GLU A 738 30.26 10.53 2.32
CA GLU A 738 29.97 9.53 1.29
C GLU A 738 30.73 8.22 1.58
N ALA A 739 30.14 7.09 1.20
CA ALA A 739 30.74 5.77 1.31
C ALA A 739 30.31 4.87 0.15
N SER A 740 31.06 3.82 -0.15
CA SER A 740 30.63 2.72 -1.02
C SER A 740 30.59 1.42 -0.22
N LEU A 741 29.53 0.64 -0.43
CA LEU A 741 29.35 -0.70 0.12
C LEU A 741 29.59 -1.72 -0.97
N ARG A 742 30.53 -2.64 -0.77
CA ARG A 742 30.86 -3.73 -1.69
C ARG A 742 30.76 -5.09 -1.02
N CYS A 743 30.23 -6.09 -1.72
CA CYS A 743 30.16 -7.47 -1.26
C CYS A 743 31.12 -8.38 -2.06
N GLY A 744 32.06 -9.06 -1.38
CA GLY A 744 33.00 -10.02 -1.98
C GLY A 744 34.41 -9.46 -2.30
N GLU A 745 35.38 -10.35 -2.52
CA GLU A 745 36.77 -10.03 -2.88
C GLU A 745 36.96 -10.05 -4.42
N GLY A 746 37.65 -9.06 -5.01
CA GLY A 746 38.14 -9.14 -6.40
C GLY A 746 37.33 -8.44 -7.52
N GLY A 747 36.66 -7.31 -7.27
CA GLY A 747 36.16 -6.40 -8.33
C GLY A 747 34.91 -6.84 -9.11
N ASN A 748 34.46 -8.09 -8.96
CA ASN A 748 33.21 -8.61 -9.57
C ASN A 748 32.04 -8.70 -8.58
N GLY A 749 32.13 -8.04 -7.43
CA GLY A 749 31.09 -8.00 -6.40
C GLY A 749 30.03 -6.92 -6.64
N ALA A 750 28.85 -7.08 -6.04
CA ALA A 750 27.84 -6.01 -6.05
C ALA A 750 28.38 -4.78 -5.30
N GLU A 751 28.17 -3.59 -5.85
CA GLU A 751 28.58 -2.30 -5.27
C GLU A 751 27.40 -1.32 -5.18
N LEU A 752 27.35 -0.56 -4.10
CA LEU A 752 26.35 0.47 -3.85
C LEU A 752 27.02 1.73 -3.28
N ALA A 753 26.95 2.83 -4.01
CA ALA A 753 27.32 4.14 -3.47
C ALA A 753 26.30 4.61 -2.43
N MET A 754 26.75 5.32 -1.42
CA MET A 754 25.97 5.88 -0.33
C MET A 754 26.42 7.32 -0.08
N LYS A 755 25.47 8.20 0.17
CA LYS A 755 25.72 9.56 0.66
C LYS A 755 24.96 9.81 1.94
N ALA A 756 25.27 10.90 2.64
CA ALA A 756 24.52 11.33 3.82
C ALA A 756 23.00 11.29 3.56
N GLY A 757 22.29 10.54 4.41
CA GLY A 757 20.86 10.27 4.30
C GLY A 757 20.50 8.94 3.65
N ASP A 758 21.43 8.21 3.03
CA ASP A 758 21.12 6.90 2.45
C ASP A 758 21.13 5.80 3.52
N SER A 759 20.10 4.94 3.50
CA SER A 759 19.99 3.76 4.36
C SER A 759 20.02 2.47 3.55
N VAL A 760 20.67 1.46 4.13
CA VAL A 760 20.88 0.15 3.51
C VAL A 760 20.58 -0.94 4.53
N PHE A 761 19.92 -2.00 4.06
CA PHE A 761 19.72 -3.23 4.80
C PHE A 761 20.59 -4.33 4.19
N ILE A 762 21.33 -5.02 5.06
CA ILE A 762 22.18 -6.16 4.72
C ILE A 762 21.57 -7.40 5.40
N PRO A 763 20.99 -8.34 4.63
CA PRO A 763 20.49 -9.60 5.18
C PRO A 763 21.59 -10.38 5.90
N ALA A 764 21.21 -11.16 6.92
CA ALA A 764 22.13 -12.05 7.60
C ALA A 764 22.71 -13.10 6.63
N GLY A 765 24.01 -13.37 6.78
CA GLY A 765 24.70 -14.40 6.02
C GLY A 765 26.22 -14.29 6.19
N GLU A 766 26.92 -15.38 5.90
CA GLU A 766 28.39 -15.43 5.94
C GLU A 766 28.98 -14.75 4.71
N ARG A 767 29.11 -13.42 4.76
CA ARG A 767 29.63 -12.59 3.66
C ARG A 767 30.53 -11.49 4.22
N LYS A 768 31.56 -11.12 3.46
CA LYS A 768 32.42 -9.98 3.76
C LYS A 768 31.95 -8.76 2.99
N PHE A 769 31.86 -7.64 3.70
CA PHE A 769 31.49 -6.35 3.14
C PHE A 769 32.62 -5.35 3.35
N LEU A 770 32.91 -4.57 2.31
CA LEU A 770 33.87 -3.47 2.37
C LEU A 770 33.09 -2.17 2.30
N LEU A 771 33.23 -1.36 3.35
CA LEU A 771 32.71 0.00 3.44
C LEU A 771 33.88 0.96 3.24
N GLU A 772 33.87 1.74 2.16
CA GLU A 772 35.00 2.61 1.81
C GLU A 772 34.55 4.05 1.51
N GLY A 773 35.25 5.03 2.05
CA GLY A 773 34.96 6.43 1.77
C GLY A 773 35.43 7.39 2.86
N ASP A 774 34.84 8.57 2.86
CA ASP A 774 35.08 9.62 3.86
C ASP A 774 33.73 10.14 4.37
N GLY A 775 33.34 9.67 5.56
CA GLY A 775 32.00 9.87 6.08
C GLY A 775 31.76 9.18 7.42
N GLU A 776 30.56 9.32 7.97
CA GLU A 776 30.15 8.67 9.22
C GLU A 776 28.93 7.79 8.97
N LEU A 777 29.03 6.53 9.39
CA LEU A 777 28.00 5.50 9.25
C LEU A 777 27.49 5.08 10.62
N ILE A 778 26.17 4.99 10.77
CA ILE A 778 25.53 4.33 11.91
C ILE A 778 25.20 2.90 11.51
N ILE A 779 25.85 1.94 12.16
CA ILE A 779 25.71 0.51 11.90
C ILE A 779 25.00 -0.12 13.09
N THR A 780 23.86 -0.76 12.85
CA THR A 780 23.04 -1.37 13.91
C THR A 780 22.74 -2.83 13.58
N HIS A 781 22.83 -3.69 14.59
CA HIS A 781 22.48 -5.11 14.52
C HIS A 781 21.88 -5.61 15.84
N ILE A 782 21.31 -6.81 15.84
CA ILE A 782 20.78 -7.55 17.01
C ILE A 782 21.84 -8.46 17.61
#